data_AF-A0A5S6R2G6-F1
#
_entry.id   AF-A0A5S6R2G6-F1
#
_cell.length_a   1.000
_cell.length_b   1.000
_cell.length_c   1.000
_cell.angle_alpha   90.00
_cell.angle_beta   90.00
_cell.angle_gamma   90.00
#
_symmetry.space_group_name_H-M   'P 1'
#
loop_
_entity.id
_entity.type
_entity.pdbx_description
1 polymer ?
#
loop_
_entity_poly.entity_id
_entity_poly.type
_entity_poly.pdbx_seq_one_letter_code
_entity_poly.pdbx_strand_id
1 'polypeptide(L)'
;MTQLSTILLLISFDVATSQSEKTLELVQVVFRHGHRTPSQLIPSDEKNAAETWYPGVGELTKQGMRQQYELGKLMAKQYMDQFQLMNPNEAFYQIYVHSSDFNRTIASALCNMAGFFSSSSLRTPTFPGWPVNWSPVPVHTVKLIDDSTMWTFSPCPVAEAVVENEVKKSPEYTKIEKENQELFEWLSNKTGKTVNLNNVWTIDDPLMIIYEGSPEDWNQSDHPLPEWVTEEVYKKVRRLHQASNAFLFNHEKVKRLRGGLLIGEIINRMRQKQASLSGRNLRALSWIKNLKYFVYSGHDLNILVLLQILGVINGTAPVEMPGYASCLTFELWRNENGTFEVKVYLRDGPNSTVFKPLQISGCPELPSGCELSTFESRSSKYLVHDWKAECTEGSGSPFRSSSILVWAIAFVAMDFRKGNSAMKVNRQCNRRWPRVISRIRNLYCLLATQIAEQADRRRFRKFVANTAYYTNSGTKRYLSTRTKHQNCSLCDARMNRLKAFLLLITFHVATPQSEKTLELVQVVLRHGHRTPIMLIPTDEKNSIETWYPGLGELTKRGMRQQYELGKLLANQYIEQHQLVKLNDAFSQIYVRSTDYNRTITSALANMAGFLSSSNPRTPTFHGWPLNWSPVPVHTVKLTDDSTLWTYARCPVAEATKLNEIEMSPAYLKVQNENEKMFEWLSNKTGKMINISNVWTIDDSLMIIYEGSPEDWKPNEHPLPEWVTDEVYKKIHYLREAADAFIFNHEKVRRLRGGLLIGEIINRMRQKQASLSGRNLRALSWIKNLKYFVYSGHDLNILVLLQILGVINGTAPVEMPGYASCLTFELWRNENGTFEVKVYLRDGPNSTVFKSLQISGCPELPSGCELSTFESRSSKYLVHDWKAECTEGSSSSFRSSSILAWTIAFLAWIVGVSS
;
A
#
# COMPACT_ATOMS: atom_id res chain seq x y z
N MET A 1 -24.72 -70.63 -54.75
CA MET A 1 -23.29 -70.27 -54.74
C MET A 1 -23.14 -68.88 -55.37
N THR A 2 -22.20 -68.08 -54.83
CA THR A 2 -21.62 -66.81 -55.37
C THR A 2 -22.56 -65.61 -55.52
N GLN A 3 -22.53 -64.62 -54.60
CA GLN A 3 -21.62 -63.43 -54.50
C GLN A 3 -22.08 -62.25 -55.38
N LEU A 4 -22.63 -61.19 -54.76
CA LEU A 4 -21.97 -59.90 -54.44
C LEU A 4 -21.69 -59.01 -55.66
N SER A 5 -22.44 -57.91 -55.80
CA SER A 5 -21.93 -56.52 -55.80
C SER A 5 -22.98 -55.53 -56.32
N THR A 6 -23.62 -54.76 -55.43
CA THR A 6 -24.11 -53.42 -55.77
C THR A 6 -24.01 -52.52 -54.55
N ILE A 7 -23.13 -51.52 -54.65
CA ILE A 7 -22.87 -50.47 -53.66
C ILE A 7 -24.04 -49.49 -53.70
N LEU A 8 -24.72 -49.27 -52.57
CA LEU A 8 -25.57 -48.10 -52.35
C LEU A 8 -24.80 -47.08 -51.50
N LEU A 9 -24.42 -45.96 -52.11
CA LEU A 9 -23.98 -44.75 -51.42
C LEU A 9 -25.15 -44.20 -50.59
N LEU A 10 -25.01 -44.19 -49.26
CA LEU A 10 -25.80 -43.32 -48.39
C LEU A 10 -25.05 -41.99 -48.25
N ILE A 11 -25.53 -40.97 -48.96
CA ILE A 11 -25.12 -39.58 -48.76
C ILE A 11 -25.79 -39.10 -47.48
N SER A 12 -25.06 -39.11 -46.36
CA SER A 12 -25.42 -38.35 -45.18
C SER A 12 -25.15 -36.88 -45.48
N PHE A 13 -26.23 -36.10 -45.70
CA PHE A 13 -26.17 -34.66 -45.65
C PHE A 13 -25.88 -34.24 -44.19
N ASP A 14 -24.60 -34.03 -43.88
CA ASP A 14 -24.23 -33.21 -42.74
C ASP A 14 -24.70 -31.79 -43.06
N VAL A 15 -25.85 -31.41 -42.49
CA VAL A 15 -26.21 -30.00 -42.34
C VAL A 15 -25.20 -29.42 -41.37
N ALA A 16 -24.07 -28.97 -41.90
CA ALA A 16 -23.15 -28.09 -41.19
C ALA A 16 -23.93 -26.80 -40.90
N THR A 17 -24.55 -26.72 -39.73
CA THR A 17 -24.95 -25.44 -39.17
C THR A 17 -23.68 -24.64 -38.97
N SER A 18 -23.42 -23.72 -39.91
CA SER A 18 -22.47 -22.62 -39.78
C SER A 18 -22.78 -21.84 -38.50
N GLN A 19 -22.24 -22.28 -37.37
CA GLN A 19 -22.11 -21.43 -36.19
C GLN A 19 -21.13 -20.34 -36.59
N SER A 20 -21.63 -19.11 -36.73
CA SER A 20 -20.79 -17.96 -37.04
C SER A 20 -19.67 -17.85 -35.99
N GLU A 21 -18.43 -17.73 -36.44
CA GLU A 21 -17.26 -17.68 -35.57
C GLU A 21 -17.22 -16.31 -34.86
N LYS A 22 -17.70 -16.26 -33.62
CA LYS A 22 -17.56 -15.08 -32.75
C LYS A 22 -16.19 -15.08 -32.08
N THR A 23 -15.53 -13.92 -32.03
CA THR A 23 -14.24 -13.78 -31.34
C THR A 23 -14.41 -13.16 -29.95
N LEU A 24 -13.83 -13.77 -28.92
CA LEU A 24 -13.76 -13.16 -27.58
C LEU A 24 -12.64 -12.11 -27.57
N GLU A 25 -12.97 -10.86 -27.21
CA GLU A 25 -12.01 -9.74 -27.32
C GLU A 25 -11.52 -9.22 -25.98
N LEU A 26 -12.36 -9.27 -24.94
CA LEU A 26 -12.04 -8.80 -23.60
C LEU A 26 -12.89 -9.54 -22.57
N VAL A 27 -12.26 -9.93 -21.47
CA VAL A 27 -12.94 -10.46 -20.28
C VAL A 27 -12.65 -9.55 -19.11
N GLN A 28 -13.69 -9.18 -18.36
CA GLN A 28 -13.55 -8.46 -17.11
C GLN A 28 -14.13 -9.30 -15.97
N VAL A 29 -13.37 -9.50 -14.90
CA VAL A 29 -13.75 -10.37 -13.79
C VAL A 29 -13.83 -9.56 -12.51
N VAL A 30 -14.97 -9.63 -11.82
CA VAL A 30 -15.15 -9.06 -10.48
C VAL A 30 -15.30 -10.21 -9.50
N PHE A 31 -14.34 -10.40 -8.60
CA PHE A 31 -14.41 -11.48 -7.62
C PHE A 31 -14.35 -11.00 -6.18
N ARG A 32 -15.04 -11.74 -5.31
CA ARG A 32 -14.96 -11.62 -3.86
C ARG A 32 -13.65 -12.24 -3.40
N HIS A 33 -12.97 -11.65 -2.42
CA HIS A 33 -11.82 -12.26 -1.76
C HIS A 33 -12.11 -13.70 -1.25
N GLY A 34 -11.06 -14.47 -0.99
CA GLY A 34 -11.17 -15.79 -0.37
C GLY A 34 -11.59 -15.74 1.11
N HIS A 35 -11.76 -16.91 1.73
CA HIS A 35 -12.07 -17.07 3.15
C HIS A 35 -11.10 -16.28 4.06
N ARG A 36 -11.63 -15.66 5.11
CA ARG A 36 -10.90 -14.74 5.98
C ARG A 36 -11.30 -14.92 7.44
N THR A 37 -10.49 -14.39 8.35
CA THR A 37 -10.90 -14.16 9.74
C THR A 37 -11.99 -13.07 9.82
N PRO A 38 -12.71 -12.95 10.96
CA PRO A 38 -13.78 -11.98 11.11
C PRO A 38 -13.32 -10.55 10.88
N SER A 39 -14.15 -9.71 10.25
CA SER A 39 -13.80 -8.29 10.04
C SER A 39 -14.13 -7.43 11.25
N GLN A 40 -15.05 -7.89 12.08
CA GLN A 40 -15.39 -7.32 13.37
C GLN A 40 -15.60 -8.45 14.37
N LEU A 41 -15.38 -8.15 15.65
CA LEU A 41 -15.57 -9.08 16.75
C LEU A 41 -16.82 -8.73 17.55
N ILE A 42 -17.35 -9.72 18.26
CA ILE A 42 -18.42 -9.53 19.23
C ILE A 42 -17.76 -9.05 20.53
N PRO A 43 -18.02 -7.81 21.01
CA PRO A 43 -17.29 -7.25 22.16
C PRO A 43 -17.33 -8.07 23.45
N SER A 44 -18.44 -8.78 23.69
CA SER A 44 -18.60 -9.64 24.87
C SER A 44 -17.98 -11.04 24.73
N ASP A 45 -17.48 -11.40 23.55
CA ASP A 45 -16.92 -12.73 23.29
C ASP A 45 -15.42 -12.76 23.56
N GLU A 46 -15.06 -12.89 24.83
CA GLU A 46 -13.66 -12.91 25.29
C GLU A 46 -12.87 -14.11 24.75
N LYS A 47 -13.54 -15.23 24.43
CA LYS A 47 -12.89 -16.44 23.87
C LYS A 47 -12.41 -16.21 22.43
N ASN A 48 -13.04 -15.28 21.70
CA ASN A 48 -12.72 -14.94 20.32
C ASN A 48 -12.17 -13.51 20.18
N ALA A 49 -11.36 -13.07 21.15
CA ALA A 49 -10.69 -11.78 21.14
C ALA A 49 -9.69 -11.62 19.97
N ALA A 50 -9.29 -10.40 19.65
CA ALA A 50 -8.48 -10.10 18.46
C ALA A 50 -7.13 -10.85 18.44
N GLU A 51 -6.57 -11.10 19.61
CA GLU A 51 -5.30 -11.79 19.82
C GLU A 51 -5.38 -13.29 19.58
N THR A 52 -6.58 -13.88 19.59
CA THR A 52 -6.76 -15.32 19.30
C THR A 52 -6.87 -15.59 17.80
N TRP A 53 -7.23 -14.59 17.00
CA TRP A 53 -7.32 -14.71 15.55
C TRP A 53 -5.95 -14.58 14.90
N TYR A 54 -5.38 -15.71 14.51
CA TYR A 54 -4.23 -15.74 13.61
C TYR A 54 -4.70 -15.76 12.15
N PRO A 55 -4.15 -14.92 11.25
CA PRO A 55 -2.99 -14.04 11.38
C PRO A 55 -3.33 -12.59 11.76
N GLY A 56 -4.57 -12.36 12.17
CA GLY A 56 -5.13 -11.05 12.53
C GLY A 56 -6.60 -10.99 12.12
N VAL A 57 -7.30 -9.95 12.58
CA VAL A 57 -8.71 -9.69 12.24
C VAL A 57 -8.83 -9.21 10.80
N GLY A 58 -9.77 -9.77 10.03
CA GLY A 58 -10.08 -9.40 8.65
C GLY A 58 -9.05 -9.85 7.60
N GLU A 59 -8.14 -10.74 7.99
CA GLU A 59 -7.02 -11.25 7.19
C GLU A 59 -7.39 -12.51 6.41
N LEU A 60 -6.75 -12.70 5.24
CA LEU A 60 -6.96 -13.88 4.40
C LEU A 60 -6.35 -15.14 5.05
N THR A 61 -7.15 -16.20 5.13
CA THR A 61 -6.76 -17.52 5.67
C THR A 61 -6.04 -18.38 4.63
N LYS A 62 -5.36 -19.47 5.01
CA LYS A 62 -4.79 -20.43 4.05
C LYS A 62 -5.87 -21.09 3.19
N GLN A 63 -7.04 -21.38 3.78
CA GLN A 63 -8.21 -21.79 3.00
C GLN A 63 -8.59 -20.74 1.94
N GLY A 64 -8.61 -19.45 2.31
CA GLY A 64 -8.90 -18.37 1.37
C GLY A 64 -7.86 -18.23 0.25
N MET A 65 -6.58 -18.45 0.56
CA MET A 65 -5.50 -18.50 -0.43
C MET A 65 -5.73 -19.64 -1.43
N ARG A 66 -6.08 -20.84 -0.95
CA ARG A 66 -6.42 -22.01 -1.78
C ARG A 66 -7.60 -21.74 -2.70
N GLN A 67 -8.68 -21.20 -2.14
CA GLN A 67 -9.90 -20.90 -2.91
C GLN A 67 -9.62 -19.96 -4.10
N GLN A 68 -8.77 -18.95 -3.89
CA GLN A 68 -8.38 -18.01 -4.94
C GLN A 68 -7.40 -18.61 -5.94
N TYR A 69 -6.44 -19.40 -5.47
CA TYR A 69 -5.51 -20.13 -6.33
C TYR A 69 -6.26 -21.08 -7.28
N GLU A 70 -7.23 -21.84 -6.77
CA GLU A 70 -8.06 -22.72 -7.61
C GLU A 70 -8.98 -21.93 -8.56
N LEU A 71 -9.52 -20.78 -8.12
CA LEU A 71 -10.23 -19.89 -9.05
C LEU A 71 -9.32 -19.42 -10.19
N GLY A 72 -8.08 -19.04 -9.88
CA GLY A 72 -7.07 -18.66 -10.87
C GLY A 72 -6.84 -19.76 -11.92
N LYS A 73 -6.67 -21.01 -11.46
CA LYS A 73 -6.53 -22.19 -12.35
C LYS A 73 -7.76 -22.41 -13.23
N LEU A 74 -8.96 -22.25 -12.67
CA LEU A 74 -10.20 -22.37 -13.44
C LEU A 74 -10.30 -21.28 -14.52
N MET A 75 -9.92 -20.04 -14.19
CA MET A 75 -9.90 -18.92 -15.14
C MET A 75 -8.86 -19.11 -16.25
N ALA A 76 -7.68 -19.62 -15.91
CA ALA A 76 -6.65 -19.98 -16.89
C ALA A 76 -7.15 -21.05 -17.86
N LYS A 77 -7.75 -22.13 -17.32
CA LYS A 77 -8.35 -23.18 -18.13
C LYS A 77 -9.45 -22.64 -19.07
N GLN A 78 -10.32 -21.78 -18.56
CA GLN A 78 -11.40 -21.19 -19.34
C GLN A 78 -10.86 -20.29 -20.46
N TYR A 79 -10.01 -19.32 -20.12
CA TYR A 79 -9.67 -18.21 -21.02
C TYR A 79 -8.38 -18.41 -21.80
N MET A 80 -7.40 -19.16 -21.28
CA MET A 80 -6.19 -19.51 -22.04
C MET A 80 -6.34 -20.84 -22.78
N ASP A 81 -6.80 -21.90 -22.11
CA ASP A 81 -6.80 -23.24 -22.73
C ASP A 81 -8.00 -23.46 -23.65
N GLN A 82 -9.22 -23.12 -23.19
CA GLN A 82 -10.46 -23.37 -23.94
C GLN A 82 -10.75 -22.29 -24.97
N PHE A 83 -10.78 -21.01 -24.56
CA PHE A 83 -11.08 -19.91 -25.47
C PHE A 83 -9.88 -19.39 -26.25
N GLN A 84 -8.65 -19.74 -25.84
CA GLN A 84 -7.41 -19.25 -26.48
C GLN A 84 -7.39 -17.72 -26.62
N LEU A 85 -7.98 -17.01 -25.66
CA LEU A 85 -8.07 -15.55 -25.64
C LEU A 85 -6.68 -14.89 -25.60
N MET A 86 -5.75 -15.56 -24.93
CA MET A 86 -4.37 -15.12 -24.71
C MET A 86 -3.41 -16.30 -24.83
N ASN A 87 -2.23 -16.06 -25.38
CA ASN A 87 -1.11 -17.01 -25.33
C ASN A 87 -0.44 -16.93 -23.94
N PRO A 88 -0.17 -18.05 -23.24
CA PRO A 88 0.52 -18.05 -21.95
C PRO A 88 1.85 -17.26 -21.91
N ASN A 89 2.54 -17.18 -23.05
CA ASN A 89 3.83 -16.47 -23.20
C ASN A 89 3.69 -14.94 -23.26
N GLU A 90 2.51 -14.44 -23.62
CA GLU A 90 2.20 -13.02 -23.76
C GLU A 90 1.20 -12.51 -22.72
N ALA A 91 0.49 -13.44 -22.06
CA ALA A 91 -0.63 -13.16 -21.17
C ALA A 91 -0.30 -12.13 -20.08
N PHE A 92 0.93 -12.12 -19.57
CA PHE A 92 1.34 -11.16 -18.54
C PHE A 92 1.09 -9.69 -18.96
N TYR A 93 1.21 -9.34 -20.25
CA TYR A 93 1.02 -7.97 -20.76
C TYR A 93 -0.39 -7.69 -21.25
N GLN A 94 -1.21 -8.73 -21.31
CA GLN A 94 -2.59 -8.67 -21.74
C GLN A 94 -3.55 -8.67 -20.52
N ILE A 95 -2.97 -8.64 -19.31
CA ILE A 95 -3.69 -8.67 -18.03
C ILE A 95 -3.47 -7.37 -17.25
N TYR A 96 -4.53 -6.87 -16.63
CA TYR A 96 -4.46 -5.83 -15.61
C TYR A 96 -5.26 -6.23 -14.39
N VAL A 97 -4.70 -6.05 -13.19
CA VAL A 97 -5.31 -6.45 -11.92
C VAL A 97 -5.47 -5.24 -11.01
N HIS A 98 -6.71 -4.90 -10.72
CA HIS A 98 -7.08 -3.88 -9.74
C HIS A 98 -7.65 -4.52 -8.48
N SER A 99 -7.26 -4.05 -7.30
CA SER A 99 -7.80 -4.49 -6.02
C SER A 99 -8.21 -3.30 -5.17
N SER A 100 -9.24 -3.47 -4.34
CA SER A 100 -9.43 -2.57 -3.20
C SER A 100 -8.23 -2.68 -2.25
N ASP A 101 -7.95 -1.61 -1.50
CA ASP A 101 -6.77 -1.49 -0.64
C ASP A 101 -6.95 -2.18 0.73
N PHE A 102 -7.31 -3.46 0.72
CA PHE A 102 -7.30 -4.34 1.89
C PHE A 102 -6.32 -5.50 1.69
N ASN A 103 -5.62 -5.90 2.75
CA ASN A 103 -4.69 -7.04 2.72
C ASN A 103 -5.33 -8.29 2.11
N ARG A 104 -6.56 -8.62 2.51
CA ARG A 104 -7.27 -9.81 2.02
C ARG A 104 -7.62 -9.78 0.53
N THR A 105 -7.91 -8.62 -0.05
CA THR A 105 -8.26 -8.50 -1.48
C THR A 105 -7.01 -8.47 -2.33
N ILE A 106 -5.95 -7.78 -1.89
CA ILE A 106 -4.64 -7.81 -2.56
C ILE A 106 -4.06 -9.23 -2.53
N ALA A 107 -4.02 -9.87 -1.36
CA ALA A 107 -3.54 -11.25 -1.23
C ALA A 107 -4.38 -12.23 -2.06
N SER A 108 -5.71 -12.04 -2.11
CA SER A 108 -6.59 -12.85 -2.97
C SER A 108 -6.22 -12.71 -4.45
N ALA A 109 -5.95 -11.49 -4.91
CA ALA A 109 -5.52 -11.23 -6.28
C ALA A 109 -4.18 -11.89 -6.59
N LEU A 110 -3.20 -11.81 -5.68
CA LEU A 110 -1.91 -12.48 -5.82
C LEU A 110 -2.06 -14.01 -5.88
N CYS A 111 -2.91 -14.59 -5.02
CA CYS A 111 -3.19 -16.04 -5.04
C CYS A 111 -3.87 -16.46 -6.35
N ASN A 112 -4.84 -15.67 -6.81
CA ASN A 112 -5.53 -15.90 -8.08
C ASN A 112 -4.55 -15.89 -9.25
N MET A 113 -3.67 -14.89 -9.33
CA MET A 113 -2.66 -14.81 -10.38
C MET A 113 -1.60 -15.91 -10.28
N ALA A 114 -1.23 -16.35 -9.07
CA ALA A 114 -0.37 -17.52 -8.89
C ALA A 114 -1.02 -18.81 -9.43
N GLY A 115 -2.34 -18.96 -9.25
CA GLY A 115 -3.10 -20.06 -9.85
C GLY A 115 -3.23 -19.93 -11.37
N PHE A 116 -3.50 -18.71 -11.85
CA PHE A 116 -3.65 -18.40 -13.27
C PHE A 116 -2.39 -18.74 -14.08
N PHE A 117 -1.20 -18.51 -13.50
CA PHE A 117 0.09 -18.80 -14.11
C PHE A 117 0.77 -20.09 -13.62
N SER A 118 0.01 -21.00 -12.98
CA SER A 118 0.56 -22.21 -12.35
C SER A 118 1.14 -23.23 -13.32
N SER A 119 0.68 -23.25 -14.59
CA SER A 119 1.24 -24.07 -15.67
C SER A 119 2.51 -23.47 -16.30
N SER A 120 3.13 -22.49 -15.63
CA SER A 120 4.30 -21.70 -16.03
C SER A 120 4.07 -20.77 -17.22
N SER A 121 4.76 -19.63 -17.19
CA SER A 121 4.83 -18.65 -18.28
C SER A 121 6.30 -18.47 -18.66
N LEU A 122 6.62 -18.05 -19.90
CA LEU A 122 8.00 -17.68 -20.26
C LEU A 122 8.58 -16.59 -19.34
N ARG A 123 7.75 -15.79 -18.66
CA ARG A 123 8.18 -14.77 -17.69
C ARG A 123 8.52 -15.34 -16.32
N THR A 124 8.07 -16.55 -15.99
CA THR A 124 8.34 -17.18 -14.68
C THR A 124 9.84 -17.32 -14.48
N PRO A 125 10.42 -16.67 -13.45
CA PRO A 125 11.85 -16.82 -13.20
C PRO A 125 12.21 -18.25 -12.79
N THR A 126 13.39 -18.71 -13.22
CA THR A 126 13.87 -20.09 -13.01
C THR A 126 15.22 -20.15 -12.29
N PHE A 127 15.71 -19.03 -11.76
CA PHE A 127 16.98 -19.00 -11.05
C PHE A 127 16.88 -19.70 -9.68
N PRO A 128 18.01 -20.22 -9.14
CA PRO A 128 18.00 -21.00 -7.90
C PRO A 128 17.36 -20.28 -6.71
N GLY A 129 16.50 -20.99 -5.99
CA GLY A 129 15.78 -20.48 -4.80
C GLY A 129 14.48 -19.75 -5.11
N TRP A 130 14.24 -19.32 -6.35
CA TRP A 130 12.97 -18.71 -6.72
C TRP A 130 11.79 -19.68 -6.50
N PRO A 131 10.61 -19.21 -6.04
CA PRO A 131 9.44 -20.07 -5.90
C PRO A 131 9.02 -20.73 -7.21
N VAL A 132 8.90 -22.05 -7.19
CA VAL A 132 8.57 -22.85 -8.38
C VAL A 132 7.20 -22.45 -8.94
N ASN A 133 7.12 -22.26 -10.25
CA ASN A 133 5.88 -21.94 -10.99
C ASN A 133 5.15 -20.67 -10.50
N TRP A 134 5.89 -19.68 -9.99
CA TRP A 134 5.31 -18.40 -9.57
C TRP A 134 5.86 -17.23 -10.37
N SER A 135 4.94 -16.40 -10.85
CA SER A 135 5.23 -15.12 -11.51
C SER A 135 4.70 -13.95 -10.65
N PRO A 136 5.49 -12.88 -10.45
CA PRO A 136 5.10 -11.74 -9.65
C PRO A 136 4.21 -10.79 -10.47
N VAL A 137 2.90 -11.05 -10.52
CA VAL A 137 1.94 -10.20 -11.27
C VAL A 137 1.60 -8.94 -10.46
N PRO A 138 1.71 -7.73 -11.03
CA PRO A 138 1.39 -6.49 -10.32
C PRO A 138 -0.11 -6.40 -10.02
N VAL A 139 -0.43 -5.98 -8.79
CA VAL A 139 -1.80 -5.71 -8.33
C VAL A 139 -1.87 -4.24 -7.94
N HIS A 140 -2.73 -3.48 -8.62
CA HIS A 140 -2.85 -2.03 -8.46
C HIS A 140 -3.97 -1.71 -7.47
N THR A 141 -3.68 -0.83 -6.51
CA THR A 141 -4.65 -0.30 -5.53
C THR A 141 -4.71 1.23 -5.53
N VAL A 142 -5.83 1.75 -5.06
CA VAL A 142 -6.04 3.17 -4.75
C VAL A 142 -6.30 3.27 -3.26
N LYS A 143 -5.85 4.36 -2.62
CA LYS A 143 -6.12 4.59 -1.20
C LYS A 143 -7.61 4.39 -0.91
N LEU A 144 -7.92 3.61 0.13
CA LEU A 144 -9.28 3.21 0.45
C LEU A 144 -10.31 4.36 0.48
N ILE A 145 -9.93 5.51 1.05
CA ILE A 145 -10.82 6.68 1.18
C ILE A 145 -11.12 7.35 -0.17
N ASP A 146 -10.21 7.21 -1.14
CA ASP A 146 -10.32 7.77 -2.49
C ASP A 146 -10.93 6.77 -3.49
N ASP A 147 -11.12 5.51 -3.08
CA ASP A 147 -11.55 4.40 -3.93
C ASP A 147 -13.09 4.28 -3.99
N SER A 148 -13.75 5.23 -4.64
CA SER A 148 -15.21 5.17 -4.84
C SER A 148 -15.68 4.08 -5.82
N THR A 149 -14.75 3.37 -6.48
CA THR A 149 -15.07 2.33 -7.48
C THR A 149 -15.16 0.94 -6.85
N MET A 150 -14.16 0.56 -6.05
CA MET A 150 -14.10 -0.76 -5.42
C MET A 150 -14.56 -0.75 -3.97
N TRP A 151 -14.51 0.39 -3.26
CA TRP A 151 -15.06 0.51 -1.91
C TRP A 151 -16.51 1.01 -1.93
N THR A 152 -17.46 0.07 -1.83
CA THR A 152 -18.91 0.36 -1.87
C THR A 152 -19.40 1.27 -0.74
N PHE A 153 -18.60 1.48 0.31
CA PHE A 153 -18.90 2.42 1.40
C PHE A 153 -18.03 3.68 1.38
N SER A 154 -17.46 4.06 0.24
CA SER A 154 -16.76 5.35 0.10
C SER A 154 -17.65 6.51 0.57
N PRO A 155 -17.16 7.51 1.34
CA PRO A 155 -18.02 8.50 1.98
C PRO A 155 -18.91 9.25 1.00
N CYS A 156 -20.23 9.09 1.14
CA CYS A 156 -21.20 9.72 0.26
C CYS A 156 -22.45 10.12 1.06
N PRO A 157 -22.46 11.35 1.61
CA PRO A 157 -23.55 11.85 2.44
C PRO A 157 -24.93 11.71 1.80
N VAL A 158 -25.02 11.89 0.48
CA VAL A 158 -26.29 11.75 -0.26
C VAL A 158 -26.78 10.31 -0.24
N ALA A 159 -25.93 9.32 -0.48
CA ALA A 159 -26.31 7.91 -0.41
C ALA A 159 -26.67 7.49 1.03
N GLU A 160 -25.92 7.98 2.01
CA GLU A 160 -26.19 7.75 3.44
C GLU A 160 -27.55 8.33 3.85
N ALA A 161 -27.87 9.54 3.41
CA ALA A 161 -29.15 10.19 3.68
C ALA A 161 -30.33 9.44 3.07
N VAL A 162 -30.19 8.89 1.85
CA VAL A 162 -31.23 8.06 1.21
C VAL A 162 -31.46 6.78 2.00
N VAL A 163 -30.39 6.10 2.42
CA VAL A 163 -30.52 4.90 3.26
C VAL A 163 -31.25 5.22 4.57
N GLU A 164 -30.85 6.29 5.25
CA GLU A 164 -31.41 6.65 6.55
C GLU A 164 -32.86 7.16 6.46
N ASN A 165 -33.16 7.99 5.47
CA ASN A 165 -34.45 8.68 5.40
C ASN A 165 -35.51 7.96 4.57
N GLU A 166 -35.10 7.10 3.64
CA GLU A 166 -36.02 6.42 2.72
C GLU A 166 -36.01 4.91 2.95
N VAL A 167 -34.83 4.27 2.85
CA VAL A 167 -34.73 2.80 2.93
C VAL A 167 -35.14 2.28 4.31
N LYS A 168 -34.54 2.79 5.39
CA LYS A 168 -34.84 2.36 6.77
C LYS A 168 -36.25 2.72 7.24
N LYS A 169 -36.92 3.66 6.57
CA LYS A 169 -38.30 4.07 6.86
C LYS A 169 -39.33 3.38 5.98
N SER A 170 -38.91 2.54 5.03
CA SER A 170 -39.82 1.79 4.18
C SER A 170 -40.72 0.83 5.01
N PRO A 171 -41.97 0.59 4.59
CA PRO A 171 -42.86 -0.35 5.27
C PRO A 171 -42.25 -1.75 5.43
N GLU A 172 -41.52 -2.22 4.44
CA GLU A 172 -40.89 -3.54 4.42
C GLU A 172 -39.75 -3.64 5.45
N TYR A 173 -38.88 -2.62 5.49
CA TYR A 173 -37.77 -2.57 6.46
C TYR A 173 -38.31 -2.46 7.89
N THR A 174 -39.21 -1.51 8.13
CA THR A 174 -39.77 -1.24 9.47
C THR A 174 -40.58 -2.41 10.01
N LYS A 175 -41.26 -3.16 9.14
CA LYS A 175 -41.95 -4.40 9.51
C LYS A 175 -40.98 -5.44 10.06
N ILE A 176 -39.88 -5.73 9.35
CA ILE A 176 -38.88 -6.71 9.80
C ILE A 176 -38.23 -6.26 11.11
N GLU A 177 -37.90 -4.98 11.23
CA GLU A 177 -37.31 -4.42 12.46
C GLU A 177 -38.26 -4.60 13.65
N LYS A 178 -39.54 -4.26 13.49
CA LYS A 178 -40.56 -4.38 14.55
C LYS A 178 -40.84 -5.83 14.93
N GLU A 179 -40.95 -6.73 13.96
CA GLU A 179 -41.21 -8.16 14.21
C GLU A 179 -40.05 -8.84 14.95
N ASN A 180 -38.83 -8.28 14.90
CA ASN A 180 -37.64 -8.85 15.52
C ASN A 180 -37.06 -7.98 16.65
N GLN A 181 -37.80 -6.98 17.13
CA GLN A 181 -37.32 -6.03 18.13
C GLN A 181 -36.82 -6.70 19.42
N GLU A 182 -37.58 -7.66 19.95
CA GLU A 182 -37.19 -8.40 21.17
C GLU A 182 -35.88 -9.18 20.98
N LEU A 183 -35.68 -9.77 19.80
CA LEU A 183 -34.44 -10.48 19.47
C LEU A 183 -33.27 -9.50 19.38
N PHE A 184 -33.46 -8.32 18.78
CA PHE A 184 -32.41 -7.30 18.69
C PHE A 184 -32.03 -6.72 20.06
N GLU A 185 -33.00 -6.48 20.94
CA GLU A 185 -32.74 -6.07 22.33
C GLU A 185 -31.98 -7.16 23.10
N TRP A 186 -32.39 -8.42 22.93
CA TRP A 186 -31.71 -9.57 23.53
C TRP A 186 -30.27 -9.72 23.01
N LEU A 187 -30.06 -9.65 21.69
CA LEU A 187 -28.73 -9.67 21.07
C LEU A 187 -27.89 -8.49 21.54
N SER A 188 -28.48 -7.31 21.74
CA SER A 188 -27.76 -6.13 22.22
C SER A 188 -27.18 -6.36 23.60
N ASN A 189 -27.96 -6.95 24.51
CA ASN A 189 -27.50 -7.34 25.84
C ASN A 189 -26.41 -8.42 25.78
N LYS A 190 -26.60 -9.45 24.93
CA LYS A 190 -25.63 -10.55 24.81
C LYS A 190 -24.30 -10.14 24.18
N THR A 191 -24.30 -9.19 23.26
CA THR A 191 -23.13 -8.83 22.44
C THR A 191 -22.37 -7.62 22.99
N GLY A 192 -22.98 -6.85 23.89
CA GLY A 192 -22.39 -5.62 24.45
C GLY A 192 -22.40 -4.44 23.47
N LYS A 193 -23.21 -4.49 22.40
CA LYS A 193 -23.40 -3.39 21.44
C LYS A 193 -24.85 -3.35 20.96
N THR A 194 -25.37 -2.19 20.60
CA THR A 194 -26.73 -2.09 20.02
C THR A 194 -26.82 -2.86 18.70
N VAL A 195 -27.78 -3.75 18.59
CA VAL A 195 -28.08 -4.55 17.39
C VAL A 195 -29.41 -4.11 16.78
N ASN A 196 -29.48 -4.06 15.46
CA ASN A 196 -30.66 -3.79 14.63
C ASN A 196 -30.48 -4.46 13.25
N LEU A 197 -31.48 -4.39 12.38
CA LEU A 197 -31.40 -5.03 11.05
C LEU A 197 -30.22 -4.50 10.20
N ASN A 198 -29.85 -3.23 10.34
CA ASN A 198 -28.76 -2.61 9.58
C ASN A 198 -27.37 -3.09 10.01
N ASN A 199 -27.20 -3.53 11.26
CA ASN A 199 -25.88 -3.94 11.79
C ASN A 199 -25.83 -5.40 12.28
N VAL A 200 -26.88 -6.19 12.08
CA VAL A 200 -26.91 -7.62 12.45
C VAL A 200 -25.79 -8.42 11.76
N TRP A 201 -25.31 -7.98 10.61
CA TRP A 201 -24.13 -8.54 9.93
C TRP A 201 -22.87 -8.55 10.80
N THR A 202 -22.76 -7.61 11.74
CA THR A 202 -21.62 -7.53 12.68
C THR A 202 -21.65 -8.60 13.77
N ILE A 203 -22.73 -9.39 13.81
CA ILE A 203 -22.88 -10.62 14.61
C ILE A 203 -22.81 -11.83 13.69
N ASP A 204 -23.50 -11.78 12.55
CA ASP A 204 -23.50 -12.90 11.60
C ASP A 204 -22.10 -13.23 11.04
N ASP A 205 -21.29 -12.23 10.65
CA ASP A 205 -19.95 -12.45 10.09
C ASP A 205 -19.02 -13.26 11.02
N PRO A 206 -18.79 -12.86 12.30
CA PRO A 206 -17.96 -13.67 13.19
C PRO A 206 -18.57 -15.04 13.49
N LEU A 207 -19.89 -15.15 13.68
CA LEU A 207 -20.51 -16.45 13.95
C LEU A 207 -20.42 -17.40 12.76
N MET A 208 -20.61 -16.90 11.54
CA MET A 208 -20.49 -17.69 10.32
C MET A 208 -19.06 -18.20 10.14
N ILE A 209 -18.04 -17.37 10.39
CA ILE A 209 -16.64 -17.79 10.27
C ILE A 209 -16.27 -18.84 11.32
N ILE A 210 -16.77 -18.69 12.55
CA ILE A 210 -16.60 -19.70 13.60
C ILE A 210 -17.30 -21.02 13.20
N TYR A 211 -18.52 -20.92 12.66
CA TYR A 211 -19.32 -22.07 12.27
C TYR A 211 -18.74 -22.83 11.09
N GLU A 212 -18.33 -22.13 10.02
CA GLU A 212 -17.70 -22.73 8.82
C GLU A 212 -16.30 -23.27 9.13
N GLY A 213 -15.54 -22.56 9.97
CA GLY A 213 -14.17 -22.92 10.34
C GLY A 213 -13.14 -22.74 9.21
N SER A 214 -11.86 -22.90 9.56
CA SER A 214 -10.76 -22.99 8.59
C SER A 214 -9.81 -24.10 9.03
N PRO A 215 -10.05 -25.38 8.66
CA PRO A 215 -9.26 -26.52 9.15
C PRO A 215 -7.76 -26.42 8.86
N GLU A 216 -7.36 -25.57 7.91
CA GLU A 216 -5.96 -25.30 7.59
C GLU A 216 -5.30 -24.33 8.59
N ASP A 217 -6.07 -23.46 9.23
CA ASP A 217 -5.59 -22.37 10.07
C ASP A 217 -5.91 -22.59 11.55
N TRP A 218 -7.05 -23.18 11.90
CA TRP A 218 -7.46 -23.46 13.28
C TRP A 218 -8.40 -24.66 13.39
N ASN A 219 -8.43 -25.28 14.58
CA ASN A 219 -9.43 -26.27 14.95
C ASN A 219 -10.69 -25.58 15.48
N GLN A 220 -11.83 -26.27 15.40
CA GLN A 220 -13.10 -25.73 15.90
C GLN A 220 -13.10 -25.46 17.42
N SER A 221 -12.24 -26.14 18.19
CA SER A 221 -12.03 -25.88 19.61
C SER A 221 -11.33 -24.56 19.92
N ASP A 222 -10.55 -24.04 18.98
CA ASP A 222 -9.75 -22.83 19.17
C ASP A 222 -10.63 -21.58 19.16
N HIS A 223 -11.75 -21.67 18.43
CA HIS A 223 -12.77 -20.63 18.32
C HIS A 223 -14.15 -21.22 18.58
N PRO A 224 -14.56 -21.41 19.85
CA PRO A 224 -15.88 -21.94 20.17
C PRO A 224 -16.96 -20.89 19.94
N LEU A 225 -18.15 -21.31 19.50
CA LEU A 225 -19.33 -20.44 19.51
C LEU A 225 -19.65 -20.01 20.96
N PRO A 226 -20.11 -18.76 21.17
CA PRO A 226 -20.60 -18.33 22.47
C PRO A 226 -21.75 -19.22 22.96
N GLU A 227 -21.83 -19.48 24.27
CA GLU A 227 -22.81 -20.41 24.87
C GLU A 227 -24.28 -20.03 24.58
N TRP A 228 -24.56 -18.75 24.32
CA TRP A 228 -25.89 -18.27 23.98
C TRP A 228 -26.27 -18.52 22.50
N VAL A 229 -25.34 -18.92 21.65
CA VAL A 229 -25.57 -19.18 20.22
C VAL A 229 -26.01 -20.63 20.03
N THR A 230 -27.32 -20.84 20.04
CA THR A 230 -27.91 -22.12 19.60
C THR A 230 -28.04 -22.14 18.08
N GLU A 231 -28.25 -23.34 17.51
CA GLU A 231 -28.52 -23.52 16.07
C GLU A 231 -29.72 -22.68 15.59
N GLU A 232 -30.75 -22.52 16.44
CA GLU A 232 -31.91 -21.68 16.14
C GLU A 232 -31.54 -20.19 16.12
N VAL A 233 -30.77 -19.72 17.10
CA VAL A 233 -30.30 -18.34 17.17
C VAL A 233 -29.43 -18.02 15.95
N TYR A 234 -28.47 -18.90 15.63
CA TYR A 234 -27.59 -18.74 14.46
C TYR A 234 -28.40 -18.62 13.16
N LYS A 235 -29.36 -19.54 12.92
CA LYS A 235 -30.24 -19.49 11.74
C LYS A 235 -31.08 -18.22 11.67
N LYS A 236 -31.59 -17.72 12.80
CA LYS A 236 -32.35 -16.46 12.85
C LYS A 236 -31.46 -15.26 12.52
N VAL A 237 -30.27 -15.18 13.12
CA VAL A 237 -29.29 -14.13 12.82
C VAL A 237 -28.90 -14.15 11.34
N ARG A 238 -28.62 -15.33 10.78
CA ARG A 238 -28.27 -15.48 9.37
C ARG A 238 -29.39 -15.02 8.43
N ARG A 239 -30.64 -15.41 8.70
CA ARG A 239 -31.81 -14.96 7.93
C ARG A 239 -32.03 -13.45 8.01
N LEU A 240 -31.81 -12.84 9.17
CA LEU A 240 -31.92 -11.38 9.33
C LEU A 240 -30.82 -10.64 8.58
N HIS A 241 -29.59 -11.17 8.56
CA HIS A 241 -28.54 -10.63 7.72
C HIS A 241 -28.87 -10.76 6.22
N GLN A 242 -29.37 -11.92 5.78
CA GLN A 242 -29.85 -12.09 4.40
C GLN A 242 -30.97 -11.10 4.05
N ALA A 243 -31.92 -10.87 4.96
CA ALA A 243 -32.96 -9.87 4.79
C ALA A 243 -32.37 -8.45 4.68
N SER A 244 -31.41 -8.10 5.55
CA SER A 244 -30.69 -6.83 5.52
C SER A 244 -29.98 -6.58 4.17
N ASN A 245 -29.34 -7.62 3.61
CA ASN A 245 -28.67 -7.55 2.30
C ASN A 245 -29.61 -7.13 1.16
N ALA A 246 -30.88 -7.51 1.24
CA ALA A 246 -31.89 -7.12 0.25
C ALA A 246 -32.10 -5.60 0.20
N PHE A 247 -31.83 -4.87 1.28
CA PHE A 247 -32.03 -3.42 1.35
C PHE A 247 -30.79 -2.59 1.02
N LEU A 248 -29.57 -3.16 1.11
CA LEU A 248 -28.30 -2.43 1.03
C LEU A 248 -28.19 -1.50 -0.19
N PHE A 249 -28.55 -1.98 -1.38
CA PHE A 249 -28.52 -1.18 -2.60
C PHE A 249 -29.83 -1.21 -3.39
N ASN A 250 -30.94 -1.67 -2.81
CA ASN A 250 -32.21 -1.82 -3.54
C ASN A 250 -32.93 -0.49 -3.86
N HIS A 251 -32.37 0.65 -3.46
CA HIS A 251 -32.81 1.98 -3.88
C HIS A 251 -32.03 2.46 -5.11
N GLU A 252 -32.71 2.98 -6.15
CA GLU A 252 -32.05 3.35 -7.43
C GLU A 252 -30.92 4.37 -7.25
N LYS A 253 -31.14 5.41 -6.44
CA LYS A 253 -30.10 6.41 -6.13
C LYS A 253 -28.90 5.81 -5.40
N VAL A 254 -29.12 4.78 -4.58
CA VAL A 254 -28.03 4.08 -3.87
C VAL A 254 -27.26 3.19 -4.85
N LYS A 255 -27.92 2.45 -5.76
CA LYS A 255 -27.22 1.70 -6.84
C LYS A 255 -26.31 2.61 -7.64
N ARG A 256 -26.85 3.76 -8.07
CA ARG A 256 -26.11 4.77 -8.84
C ARG A 256 -24.87 5.23 -8.07
N LEU A 257 -25.01 5.62 -6.80
CA LEU A 257 -23.90 6.18 -6.03
C LEU A 257 -22.93 5.13 -5.44
N ARG A 258 -23.33 3.85 -5.30
CA ARG A 258 -22.49 2.80 -4.69
C ARG A 258 -21.92 1.78 -5.68
N GLY A 259 -22.58 1.54 -6.81
CA GLY A 259 -22.14 0.59 -7.85
C GLY A 259 -22.06 1.18 -9.25
N GLY A 260 -22.59 2.39 -9.46
CA GLY A 260 -22.61 3.07 -10.76
C GLY A 260 -21.23 3.32 -11.37
N LEU A 261 -20.24 3.65 -10.52
CA LEU A 261 -18.85 3.80 -10.97
C LEU A 261 -18.27 2.48 -11.48
N LEU A 262 -18.45 1.38 -10.76
CA LEU A 262 -17.92 0.07 -11.17
C LEU A 262 -18.55 -0.42 -12.48
N ILE A 263 -19.88 -0.37 -12.62
CA ILE A 263 -20.53 -0.78 -13.88
C ILE A 263 -20.15 0.17 -15.04
N GLY A 264 -20.01 1.46 -14.76
CA GLY A 264 -19.57 2.44 -15.77
C GLY A 264 -18.15 2.18 -16.23
N GLU A 265 -17.26 1.79 -15.33
CA GLU A 265 -15.85 1.46 -15.59
C GLU A 265 -15.73 0.15 -16.40
N ILE A 266 -16.60 -0.83 -16.15
CA ILE A 266 -16.76 -2.04 -16.97
C ILE A 266 -17.21 -1.71 -18.39
N ILE A 267 -18.28 -0.91 -18.54
CA ILE A 267 -18.81 -0.51 -19.86
C ILE A 267 -17.80 0.34 -20.63
N ASN A 268 -17.15 1.30 -19.96
CA ASN A 268 -16.18 2.19 -20.57
C ASN A 268 -14.98 1.41 -21.16
N ARG A 269 -14.50 0.37 -20.48
CA ARG A 269 -13.46 -0.53 -21.05
C ARG A 269 -13.94 -1.24 -22.29
N MET A 270 -15.16 -1.77 -22.30
CA MET A 270 -15.72 -2.43 -23.49
C MET A 270 -15.82 -1.47 -24.67
N ARG A 271 -16.29 -0.24 -24.43
CA ARG A 271 -16.36 0.83 -25.43
C ARG A 271 -14.98 1.21 -25.97
N GLN A 272 -14.00 1.37 -25.09
CA GLN A 272 -12.62 1.68 -25.47
C GLN A 272 -12.00 0.53 -26.28
N LYS A 273 -12.25 -0.73 -25.89
CA LYS A 273 -11.83 -1.92 -26.64
C LYS A 273 -12.45 -1.95 -28.03
N GLN A 274 -13.76 -1.80 -28.15
CA GLN A 274 -14.46 -1.67 -29.43
C GLN A 274 -13.83 -0.57 -30.30
N ALA A 275 -13.65 0.63 -29.75
CA ALA A 275 -13.05 1.76 -30.48
C ALA A 275 -11.62 1.46 -30.97
N SER A 276 -10.82 0.76 -30.16
CA SER A 276 -9.44 0.37 -30.52
C SER A 276 -9.38 -0.66 -31.65
N LEU A 277 -10.42 -1.48 -31.80
CA LEU A 277 -10.51 -2.52 -32.83
C LEU A 277 -11.12 -2.00 -34.14
N SER A 278 -11.98 -0.98 -34.11
CA SER A 278 -12.62 -0.39 -35.29
C SER A 278 -11.73 0.55 -36.12
N GLY A 279 -10.40 0.47 -35.99
CA GLY A 279 -9.45 1.25 -36.82
C GLY A 279 -9.25 2.71 -36.43
N ARG A 280 -9.92 3.23 -35.39
CA ARG A 280 -9.62 4.55 -34.80
C ARG A 280 -8.37 4.43 -33.94
N ASN A 281 -7.20 4.35 -34.58
CA ASN A 281 -5.92 4.13 -33.90
C ASN A 281 -5.46 5.42 -33.19
N LEU A 282 -6.09 5.71 -32.05
CA LEU A 282 -5.68 6.79 -31.17
C LEU A 282 -4.56 6.28 -30.27
N ARG A 283 -3.43 6.98 -30.23
CA ARG A 283 -2.31 6.69 -29.31
C ARG A 283 -2.78 6.46 -27.86
N ALA A 284 -3.82 7.18 -27.44
CA ALA A 284 -4.46 7.07 -26.13
C ALA A 284 -5.17 5.73 -25.85
N LEU A 285 -5.50 4.94 -26.88
CA LEU A 285 -6.19 3.64 -26.77
C LEU A 285 -5.25 2.44 -27.01
N SER A 286 -3.96 2.68 -27.22
CA SER A 286 -2.97 1.63 -27.47
C SER A 286 -2.90 0.58 -26.35
N TRP A 287 -3.01 1.02 -25.09
CA TRP A 287 -2.95 0.14 -23.92
C TRP A 287 -4.10 -0.90 -23.89
N ILE A 288 -5.33 -0.50 -24.24
CA ILE A 288 -6.50 -1.41 -24.20
C ILE A 288 -6.59 -2.30 -25.44
N LYS A 289 -5.93 -1.91 -26.54
CA LYS A 289 -5.88 -2.73 -27.76
C LYS A 289 -5.31 -4.11 -27.47
N ASN A 290 -4.25 -4.19 -26.67
CA ASN A 290 -3.60 -5.45 -26.29
C ASN A 290 -4.15 -6.07 -24.99
N LEU A 291 -4.87 -5.30 -24.16
CA LEU A 291 -5.53 -5.85 -22.97
C LEU A 291 -6.62 -6.86 -23.36
N LYS A 292 -6.59 -8.03 -22.75
CA LYS A 292 -7.54 -9.13 -22.98
C LYS A 292 -8.26 -9.57 -21.69
N TYR A 293 -7.67 -9.38 -20.53
CA TYR A 293 -8.24 -9.83 -19.26
C TYR A 293 -8.03 -8.80 -18.15
N PHE A 294 -9.13 -8.29 -17.59
CA PHE A 294 -9.10 -7.28 -16.53
C PHE A 294 -9.72 -7.86 -15.25
N VAL A 295 -9.04 -7.70 -14.13
CA VAL A 295 -9.48 -8.23 -12.83
C VAL A 295 -9.79 -7.11 -11.85
N TYR A 296 -10.91 -7.25 -11.16
CA TYR A 296 -11.32 -6.47 -10.00
C TYR A 296 -11.43 -7.40 -8.78
N SER A 297 -10.43 -7.34 -7.90
CA SER A 297 -10.42 -8.06 -6.62
C SER A 297 -11.10 -7.21 -5.54
N GLY A 298 -12.25 -7.65 -5.07
CA GLY A 298 -13.08 -6.88 -4.15
C GLY A 298 -13.82 -7.73 -3.13
N HIS A 299 -15.04 -7.31 -2.83
CA HIS A 299 -15.87 -7.81 -1.75
C HIS A 299 -17.15 -8.44 -2.30
N ASP A 300 -17.84 -9.18 -1.43
CA ASP A 300 -19.22 -9.65 -1.65
C ASP A 300 -20.14 -8.51 -2.10
N LEU A 301 -19.98 -7.33 -1.49
CA LEU A 301 -20.78 -6.15 -1.81
C LEU A 301 -20.63 -5.65 -3.25
N ASN A 302 -19.44 -5.79 -3.85
CA ASN A 302 -19.25 -5.45 -5.27
C ASN A 302 -20.07 -6.39 -6.17
N ILE A 303 -20.14 -7.67 -5.83
CA ILE A 303 -20.96 -8.65 -6.55
C ILE A 303 -22.44 -8.36 -6.33
N LEU A 304 -22.87 -8.11 -5.09
CA LEU A 304 -24.28 -7.81 -4.77
C LEU A 304 -24.79 -6.60 -5.55
N VAL A 305 -24.06 -5.47 -5.50
CA VAL A 305 -24.52 -4.25 -6.18
C VAL A 305 -24.59 -4.43 -7.69
N LEU A 306 -23.66 -5.19 -8.28
CA LEU A 306 -23.71 -5.52 -9.71
C LEU A 306 -24.89 -6.43 -10.03
N LEU A 307 -25.17 -7.47 -9.24
CA LEU A 307 -26.34 -8.33 -9.44
C LEU A 307 -27.67 -7.55 -9.37
N GLN A 308 -27.76 -6.55 -8.47
CA GLN A 308 -28.91 -5.65 -8.37
C GLN A 308 -28.99 -4.61 -9.50
N ILE A 309 -27.85 -4.17 -10.04
CA ILE A 309 -27.79 -3.31 -11.22
C ILE A 309 -28.20 -4.09 -12.48
N LEU A 310 -27.76 -5.34 -12.62
CA LEU A 310 -28.08 -6.23 -13.73
C LEU A 310 -29.53 -6.75 -13.69
N GLY A 311 -30.23 -6.51 -12.58
CA GLY A 311 -31.62 -6.95 -12.37
C GLY A 311 -31.76 -8.45 -12.17
N VAL A 312 -30.68 -9.13 -11.77
CA VAL A 312 -30.68 -10.57 -11.42
C VAL A 312 -31.26 -10.76 -10.03
N ILE A 313 -30.99 -9.82 -9.12
CA ILE A 313 -31.56 -9.76 -7.78
C ILE A 313 -32.37 -8.47 -7.69
N ASN A 314 -33.66 -8.58 -7.36
CA ASN A 314 -34.56 -7.43 -7.21
C ASN A 314 -35.48 -7.63 -6.00
N GLY A 315 -35.98 -6.51 -5.45
CA GLY A 315 -36.98 -6.53 -4.39
C GLY A 315 -36.39 -6.73 -3.00
N THR A 316 -37.26 -7.08 -2.04
CA THR A 316 -36.96 -7.12 -0.61
C THR A 316 -36.87 -8.54 -0.04
N ALA A 317 -36.85 -9.56 -0.91
CA ALA A 317 -36.65 -10.94 -0.49
C ALA A 317 -35.24 -11.15 0.07
N PRO A 318 -35.05 -11.97 1.13
CA PRO A 318 -33.72 -12.23 1.70
C PRO A 318 -32.73 -12.71 0.65
N VAL A 319 -31.53 -12.13 0.67
CA VAL A 319 -30.46 -12.40 -0.29
C VAL A 319 -29.30 -13.09 0.42
N GLU A 320 -29.03 -14.32 0.00
CA GLU A 320 -27.78 -15.00 0.35
C GLU A 320 -26.66 -14.51 -0.56
N MET A 321 -25.56 -14.08 0.04
CA MET A 321 -24.39 -13.62 -0.69
C MET A 321 -23.67 -14.79 -1.36
N PRO A 322 -23.21 -14.65 -2.61
CA PRO A 322 -22.29 -15.62 -3.21
C PRO A 322 -21.09 -15.88 -2.28
N GLY A 323 -20.67 -17.14 -2.20
CA GLY A 323 -19.62 -17.60 -1.29
C GLY A 323 -18.26 -16.95 -1.54
N TYR A 324 -17.29 -17.22 -0.67
CA TYR A 324 -15.91 -16.75 -0.86
C TYR A 324 -15.34 -17.17 -2.22
N ALA A 325 -14.50 -16.34 -2.84
CA ALA A 325 -13.98 -16.57 -4.19
C ALA A 325 -15.08 -16.79 -5.27
N SER A 326 -16.30 -16.29 -5.05
CA SER A 326 -17.28 -16.12 -6.12
C SER A 326 -16.83 -15.04 -7.10
N CYS A 327 -17.31 -15.10 -8.34
CA CYS A 327 -16.97 -14.10 -9.34
C CYS A 327 -18.05 -13.89 -10.40
N LEU A 328 -18.14 -12.65 -10.88
CA LEU A 328 -18.83 -12.27 -12.12
C LEU A 328 -17.82 -12.15 -13.24
N THR A 329 -18.10 -12.75 -14.40
CA THR A 329 -17.34 -12.52 -15.63
C THR A 329 -18.20 -11.74 -16.62
N PHE A 330 -17.62 -10.70 -17.23
CA PHE A 330 -18.22 -9.91 -18.29
C PHE A 330 -17.37 -10.10 -19.55
N GLU A 331 -17.92 -10.80 -20.53
CA GLU A 331 -17.24 -11.19 -21.75
C GLU A 331 -17.73 -10.32 -22.91
N LEU A 332 -16.81 -9.65 -23.59
CA LEU A 332 -17.07 -8.88 -24.80
C LEU A 332 -16.71 -9.70 -26.03
N TRP A 333 -17.73 -10.09 -26.78
CA TRP A 333 -17.63 -10.88 -28.00
C TRP A 333 -17.83 -9.99 -29.22
N ARG A 334 -17.04 -10.20 -30.26
CA ARG A 334 -17.18 -9.56 -31.57
C ARG A 334 -17.83 -10.55 -32.53
N ASN A 335 -18.90 -10.10 -33.18
CA ASN A 335 -19.59 -10.82 -34.23
C ASN A 335 -18.90 -10.62 -35.58
N GLU A 336 -19.15 -11.51 -36.55
CA GLU A 336 -18.58 -11.44 -37.90
C GLU A 336 -18.92 -10.12 -38.63
N ASN A 337 -20.12 -9.58 -38.40
CA ASN A 337 -20.56 -8.28 -38.94
C ASN A 337 -19.87 -7.07 -38.27
N GLY A 338 -18.96 -7.30 -37.32
CA GLY A 338 -18.22 -6.28 -36.59
C GLY A 338 -18.97 -5.65 -35.41
N THR A 339 -20.19 -6.08 -35.11
CA THR A 339 -20.90 -5.66 -33.88
C THR A 339 -20.38 -6.40 -32.66
N PHE A 340 -20.70 -5.89 -31.47
CA PHE A 340 -20.22 -6.43 -30.21
C PHE A 340 -21.38 -6.82 -29.29
N GLU A 341 -21.25 -7.96 -28.62
CA GLU A 341 -22.21 -8.45 -27.63
C GLU A 341 -21.51 -8.76 -26.30
N VAL A 342 -22.26 -8.61 -25.22
CA VAL A 342 -21.83 -8.83 -23.84
C VAL A 342 -22.51 -10.07 -23.29
N LYS A 343 -21.73 -10.98 -22.71
CA LYS A 343 -22.21 -12.15 -21.97
C LYS A 343 -21.73 -12.07 -20.53
N VAL A 344 -22.61 -12.38 -19.57
CA VAL A 344 -22.28 -12.29 -18.15
C VAL A 344 -22.55 -13.62 -17.46
N TYR A 345 -21.59 -14.09 -16.66
CA TYR A 345 -21.68 -15.34 -15.92
C TYR A 345 -21.37 -15.12 -14.45
N LEU A 346 -21.99 -15.94 -13.59
CA LEU A 346 -21.71 -16.01 -12.15
C LEU A 346 -21.15 -17.38 -11.79
N ARG A 347 -20.06 -17.40 -11.02
CA ARG A 347 -19.62 -18.56 -10.26
C ARG A 347 -19.88 -18.30 -8.78
N ASP A 348 -20.68 -19.16 -8.16
CA ASP A 348 -21.22 -18.93 -6.81
C ASP A 348 -20.22 -19.08 -5.65
N GLY A 349 -19.03 -19.64 -5.87
CA GLY A 349 -18.05 -19.84 -4.80
C GLY A 349 -17.12 -21.03 -5.05
N PRO A 350 -16.41 -21.51 -4.02
CA PRO A 350 -15.30 -22.45 -4.19
C PRO A 350 -15.78 -23.87 -4.54
N ASN A 351 -17.01 -24.22 -4.17
CA ASN A 351 -17.62 -25.52 -4.45
C ASN A 351 -18.23 -25.64 -5.86
N SER A 352 -18.17 -24.57 -6.66
CA SER A 352 -18.62 -24.59 -8.06
C SER A 352 -17.42 -24.44 -9.00
N THR A 353 -17.40 -25.26 -10.04
CA THR A 353 -16.52 -25.08 -11.22
C THR A 353 -17.27 -24.51 -12.42
N VAL A 354 -18.58 -24.28 -12.29
CA VAL A 354 -19.47 -23.87 -13.37
C VAL A 354 -19.68 -22.35 -13.34
N PHE A 355 -19.50 -21.73 -14.50
CA PHE A 355 -19.88 -20.35 -14.78
C PHE A 355 -21.32 -20.34 -15.27
N LYS A 356 -22.25 -19.96 -14.40
CA LYS A 356 -23.69 -19.97 -14.70
C LYS A 356 -24.05 -18.74 -15.54
N PRO A 357 -24.70 -18.91 -16.70
CA PRO A 357 -25.18 -17.77 -17.49
C PRO A 357 -26.19 -16.96 -16.67
N LEU A 358 -26.04 -15.63 -16.67
CA LEU A 358 -26.99 -14.75 -16.02
C LEU A 358 -28.00 -14.20 -17.01
N GLN A 359 -29.28 -14.22 -16.62
CA GLN A 359 -30.32 -13.51 -17.35
C GLN A 359 -30.35 -12.06 -16.89
N ILE A 360 -29.95 -11.15 -17.78
CA ILE A 360 -29.84 -9.72 -17.48
C ILE A 360 -31.13 -9.02 -17.88
N SER A 361 -31.71 -8.25 -16.96
CA SER A 361 -32.94 -7.50 -17.24
C SER A 361 -32.72 -6.51 -18.40
N GLY A 362 -33.54 -6.64 -19.46
CA GLY A 362 -33.42 -5.81 -20.67
C GLY A 362 -32.43 -6.33 -21.72
N CYS A 363 -31.92 -7.56 -21.57
CA CYS A 363 -31.08 -8.24 -22.54
C CYS A 363 -31.70 -9.59 -22.98
N PRO A 364 -31.32 -10.13 -24.16
CA PRO A 364 -31.68 -11.48 -24.57
C PRO A 364 -31.12 -12.56 -23.61
N GLU A 365 -31.76 -13.73 -23.60
CA GLU A 365 -31.24 -14.90 -22.90
C GLU A 365 -30.00 -15.48 -23.61
N LEU A 366 -29.03 -15.95 -22.82
CA LEU A 366 -27.88 -16.68 -23.33
C LEU A 366 -28.35 -17.99 -23.99
N PRO A 367 -27.77 -18.40 -25.14
CA PRO A 367 -26.45 -18.01 -25.66
C PRO A 367 -26.41 -16.72 -26.50
N SER A 368 -27.56 -16.09 -26.78
CA SER A 368 -27.59 -14.80 -27.47
C SER A 368 -27.06 -13.71 -26.53
N GLY A 369 -25.94 -13.07 -26.89
CA GLY A 369 -25.38 -11.99 -26.07
C GLY A 369 -26.22 -10.72 -26.15
N CYS A 370 -25.99 -9.80 -25.21
CA CYS A 370 -26.62 -8.48 -25.22
C CYS A 370 -25.78 -7.52 -26.06
N GLU A 371 -26.34 -6.89 -27.09
CA GLU A 371 -25.58 -5.89 -27.87
C GLU A 371 -25.00 -4.83 -26.93
N LEU A 372 -23.73 -4.46 -27.10
CA LEU A 372 -23.03 -3.53 -26.20
C LEU A 372 -23.80 -2.21 -26.03
N SER A 373 -24.41 -1.69 -27.10
CA SER A 373 -25.25 -0.49 -27.07
C SER A 373 -26.49 -0.64 -26.18
N THR A 374 -27.12 -1.82 -26.20
CA THR A 374 -28.29 -2.16 -25.38
C THR A 374 -27.87 -2.35 -23.92
N PHE A 375 -26.75 -3.04 -23.70
CA PHE A 375 -26.17 -3.22 -22.37
C PHE A 375 -25.77 -1.88 -21.71
N GLU A 376 -25.27 -0.92 -22.50
CA GLU A 376 -25.01 0.45 -22.05
C GLU A 376 -26.31 1.21 -21.77
N SER A 377 -27.26 1.21 -22.71
CA SER A 377 -28.53 1.92 -22.61
C SER A 377 -29.32 1.50 -21.37
N ARG A 378 -29.42 0.20 -21.09
CA ARG A 378 -30.11 -0.34 -19.89
C ARG A 378 -29.40 0.01 -18.58
N SER A 379 -28.11 0.32 -18.63
CA SER A 379 -27.27 0.69 -17.48
C SER A 379 -27.19 2.21 -17.26
N SER A 380 -27.57 3.01 -18.27
CA SER A 380 -27.40 4.47 -18.31
C SER A 380 -27.86 5.21 -17.05
N LYS A 381 -29.02 4.83 -16.48
CA LYS A 381 -29.55 5.43 -15.25
C LYS A 381 -28.65 5.28 -14.03
N TYR A 382 -27.73 4.32 -14.04
CA TYR A 382 -26.77 4.10 -12.95
C TYR A 382 -25.40 4.74 -13.21
N LEU A 383 -25.10 5.21 -14.42
CA LEU A 383 -23.78 5.74 -14.78
C LEU A 383 -23.53 7.11 -14.16
N VAL A 384 -22.45 7.23 -13.39
CA VAL A 384 -22.04 8.46 -12.69
C VAL A 384 -20.93 9.17 -13.44
N HIS A 385 -21.07 10.49 -13.67
CA HIS A 385 -20.06 11.29 -14.37
C HIS A 385 -19.13 12.02 -13.40
N ASP A 386 -19.71 12.71 -12.41
CA ASP A 386 -18.96 13.35 -11.32
C ASP A 386 -19.52 12.87 -9.99
N TRP A 387 -18.93 11.78 -9.49
CA TRP A 387 -19.36 11.17 -8.24
C TRP A 387 -19.19 12.10 -7.04
N LYS A 388 -18.15 12.94 -7.04
CA LYS A 388 -17.90 13.88 -5.94
C LYS A 388 -18.98 14.96 -5.92
N ALA A 389 -19.36 15.51 -7.09
CA ALA A 389 -20.47 16.43 -7.20
C ALA A 389 -21.79 15.76 -6.77
N GLU A 390 -22.12 14.58 -7.29
CA GLU A 390 -23.38 13.88 -6.95
C GLU A 390 -23.46 13.44 -5.47
N CYS A 391 -22.32 13.23 -4.79
CA CYS A 391 -22.27 12.96 -3.35
C CYS A 391 -22.22 14.22 -2.48
N THR A 392 -22.12 15.42 -3.06
CA THR A 392 -22.14 16.71 -2.35
C THR A 392 -23.41 17.52 -2.62
N GLU A 393 -24.03 17.37 -3.81
CA GLU A 393 -25.31 17.97 -4.18
C GLU A 393 -26.48 17.26 -3.48
N GLY A 394 -27.07 17.91 -2.48
CA GLY A 394 -28.15 17.35 -1.69
C GLY A 394 -28.05 17.64 -0.19
N SER A 395 -27.02 18.37 0.26
CA SER A 395 -27.03 19.02 1.56
C SER A 395 -28.04 20.18 1.57
N GLY A 396 -29.33 19.85 1.55
CA GLY A 396 -30.33 20.70 2.16
C GLY A 396 -29.92 20.90 3.61
N SER A 397 -29.29 22.04 3.89
CA SER A 397 -29.00 22.48 5.24
C SER A 397 -30.32 22.53 6.02
N PRO A 398 -30.35 21.93 7.21
CA PRO A 398 -30.35 22.81 8.37
C PRO A 398 -29.47 22.25 9.47
N PHE A 399 -28.15 22.26 9.28
CA PHE A 399 -27.20 22.33 10.40
C PHE A 399 -25.93 23.04 9.93
N ARG A 400 -26.07 24.34 9.70
CA ARG A 400 -24.95 25.29 9.75
C ARG A 400 -25.16 26.21 10.95
N SER A 401 -25.06 25.64 12.15
CA SER A 401 -24.76 26.34 13.40
C SER A 401 -24.24 25.25 14.36
N SER A 402 -22.96 25.21 14.73
CA SER A 402 -22.32 26.20 15.56
C SER A 402 -20.84 25.85 15.73
N SER A 403 -19.97 26.40 14.87
CA SER A 403 -18.53 26.49 15.17
C SER A 403 -17.80 27.64 14.45
N ILE A 404 -18.51 28.53 13.74
CA ILE A 404 -17.94 29.76 13.14
C ILE A 404 -18.56 31.00 13.80
N LEU A 405 -18.72 30.94 15.13
CA LEU A 405 -19.01 32.11 15.96
C LEU A 405 -18.02 32.20 17.12
N VAL A 406 -16.70 32.10 16.83
CA VAL A 406 -15.62 32.61 17.72
C VAL A 406 -14.51 33.35 16.95
N TRP A 407 -14.47 33.34 15.61
CA TRP A 407 -13.42 34.05 14.84
C TRP A 407 -13.89 35.26 14.02
N ALA A 408 -14.89 36.01 14.53
CA ALA A 408 -15.29 37.28 13.94
C ALA A 408 -15.83 38.32 14.97
N ILE A 409 -15.15 38.47 16.12
CA ILE A 409 -15.19 39.71 16.94
C ILE A 409 -13.76 40.23 17.14
N ALA A 410 -12.98 40.37 16.07
CA ALA A 410 -11.66 41.01 16.20
C ALA A 410 -11.22 41.88 15.01
N PHE A 411 -11.99 42.03 13.93
CA PHE A 411 -11.56 42.89 12.80
C PHE A 411 -12.72 43.56 12.06
N VAL A 412 -13.59 44.26 12.80
CA VAL A 412 -14.28 45.46 12.31
C VAL A 412 -14.30 46.50 13.42
N ALA A 413 -13.14 47.09 13.66
CA ALA A 413 -13.04 48.47 14.13
C ALA A 413 -11.70 49.00 13.62
N MET A 414 -11.79 50.05 12.81
CA MET A 414 -10.70 50.88 12.31
C MET A 414 -10.03 50.40 11.01
N ASP A 415 -10.61 50.86 9.91
CA ASP A 415 -9.81 51.68 9.01
C ASP A 415 -10.37 53.12 9.00
N PHE A 416 -9.50 54.09 8.73
CA PHE A 416 -9.69 55.55 8.68
C PHE A 416 -9.65 56.38 9.99
N ARG A 417 -8.45 56.83 10.39
CA ARG A 417 -7.95 58.21 10.11
C ARG A 417 -6.73 58.58 10.98
N LYS A 418 -5.66 58.98 10.28
CA LYS A 418 -4.77 60.13 10.53
C LYS A 418 -4.22 60.36 11.96
N GLY A 419 -2.90 60.22 12.08
CA GLY A 419 -2.03 61.35 12.44
C GLY A 419 -1.73 61.58 13.93
N ASN A 420 -0.43 61.66 14.20
CA ASN A 420 0.26 62.41 15.26
C ASN A 420 0.22 61.92 16.72
N SER A 421 1.42 61.47 17.13
CA SER A 421 2.23 62.05 18.21
C SER A 421 1.84 61.88 19.69
N ALA A 422 2.81 61.31 20.40
CA ALA A 422 3.33 61.74 21.70
C ALA A 422 2.77 61.13 23.01
N MET A 423 3.74 60.58 23.76
CA MET A 423 4.02 60.82 25.19
C MET A 423 3.13 60.23 26.30
N LYS A 424 3.84 59.42 27.12
CA LYS A 424 4.01 59.50 28.58
C LYS A 424 2.88 59.06 29.54
N VAL A 425 3.20 57.98 30.26
CA VAL A 425 3.45 57.91 31.72
C VAL A 425 2.30 58.15 32.72
N ASN A 426 2.12 57.12 33.57
CA ASN A 426 1.79 57.07 35.01
C ASN A 426 0.33 57.02 35.54
N ARG A 427 0.19 56.08 36.48
CA ARG A 427 -0.50 56.12 37.81
C ARG A 427 -1.99 56.49 37.80
N GLN A 428 -2.89 55.72 38.40
CA GLN A 428 -3.01 55.58 39.86
C GLN A 428 -4.11 54.58 40.25
N CYS A 429 -3.87 53.87 41.36
CA CYS A 429 -4.80 53.08 42.13
C CYS A 429 -5.73 53.92 43.02
N ASN A 430 -6.92 53.37 43.32
CA ASN A 430 -7.69 53.34 44.60
C ASN A 430 -9.20 53.51 44.32
N ARG A 431 -10.17 52.80 44.92
CA ARG A 431 -10.22 52.07 46.21
C ARG A 431 -11.46 51.14 46.28
N ARG A 432 -11.25 49.95 46.90
CA ARG A 432 -12.10 49.11 47.82
C ARG A 432 -13.45 48.52 47.33
N TRP A 433 -13.67 47.19 47.15
CA TRP A 433 -13.62 45.94 47.99
C TRP A 433 -14.85 45.72 48.93
N PRO A 434 -15.31 44.48 49.32
CA PRO A 434 -14.66 43.14 49.20
C PRO A 434 -15.52 41.83 48.95
N ARG A 435 -14.80 40.70 48.72
CA ARG A 435 -15.08 39.23 48.91
C ARG A 435 -15.83 38.48 47.78
N VAL A 436 -15.45 37.30 47.23
CA VAL A 436 -14.55 36.17 47.57
C VAL A 436 -14.05 35.49 46.27
N ILE A 437 -12.72 35.47 45.98
CA ILE A 437 -12.04 34.43 45.18
C ILE A 437 -10.57 34.37 45.65
N SER A 438 -10.10 33.18 46.06
CA SER A 438 -8.67 32.90 46.27
C SER A 438 -8.44 31.39 46.17
N ARG A 439 -7.70 30.95 45.13
CA ARG A 439 -6.73 29.82 45.10
C ARG A 439 -6.31 29.41 43.68
N ILE A 440 -5.71 30.30 42.89
CA ILE A 440 -4.81 29.93 41.77
C ILE A 440 -3.70 30.99 41.64
N ARG A 441 -2.49 30.61 42.03
CA ARG A 441 -1.14 31.15 41.70
C ARG A 441 -0.24 31.11 42.93
N ASN A 442 0.37 29.94 43.14
CA ASN A 442 1.68 29.77 43.77
C ASN A 442 2.16 28.34 43.52
N LEU A 443 2.37 28.00 42.24
CA LEU A 443 2.99 26.72 41.86
C LEU A 443 3.95 26.86 40.66
N TYR A 444 4.65 27.99 40.60
CA TYR A 444 5.77 28.23 39.70
C TYR A 444 6.78 29.13 40.44
N CYS A 445 7.53 28.53 41.38
CA CYS A 445 8.85 29.00 41.86
C CYS A 445 9.45 28.13 42.98
N LEU A 446 9.21 26.81 42.97
CA LEU A 446 9.94 25.84 43.81
C LEU A 446 10.29 24.59 43.00
N LEU A 447 10.72 24.82 41.75
CA LEU A 447 11.13 23.80 40.79
C LEU A 447 12.62 23.96 40.43
N ALA A 448 13.44 24.36 41.41
CA ALA A 448 14.88 24.56 41.23
C ALA A 448 15.77 23.91 42.31
N THR A 449 15.23 23.10 43.22
CA THR A 449 16.06 22.40 44.24
C THR A 449 15.44 21.07 44.68
N GLN A 450 15.18 20.16 43.73
CA GLN A 450 14.88 18.76 44.08
C GLN A 450 15.17 17.76 42.93
N ILE A 451 16.30 17.98 42.26
CA ILE A 451 17.08 16.90 41.62
C ILE A 451 18.48 16.97 42.24
N ALA A 452 18.59 16.46 43.46
CA ALA A 452 19.80 15.88 44.04
C ALA A 452 19.42 15.36 45.43
N GLU A 453 19.82 14.13 45.71
CA GLU A 453 19.77 13.43 47.01
C GLU A 453 18.55 12.55 47.33
N GLN A 454 18.87 11.24 47.28
CA GLN A 454 18.44 10.14 48.16
C GLN A 454 17.19 9.37 47.72
N ALA A 455 17.34 8.33 46.90
CA ALA A 455 17.88 7.00 47.24
C ALA A 455 17.12 6.31 48.38
N ASP A 456 16.33 5.31 47.97
CA ASP A 456 16.06 4.04 48.65
C ASP A 456 15.60 4.05 50.11
N ARG A 457 14.32 3.71 50.36
CA ARG A 457 13.86 3.14 51.65
C ARG A 457 12.44 2.57 51.71
N ARG A 458 11.88 2.02 50.63
CA ARG A 458 10.53 1.37 50.68
C ARG A 458 10.35 0.04 49.95
N ARG A 459 11.42 -0.68 49.58
CA ARG A 459 11.33 -2.09 49.20
C ARG A 459 12.13 -3.08 50.05
N PHE A 460 12.90 -2.62 51.05
CA PHE A 460 13.64 -3.51 51.96
C PHE A 460 12.96 -3.75 53.33
N ARG A 461 11.81 -3.13 53.61
CA ARG A 461 11.07 -3.26 54.89
C ARG A 461 9.91 -4.26 54.87
N LYS A 462 9.91 -5.20 53.91
CA LYS A 462 8.95 -6.32 53.87
C LYS A 462 9.59 -7.71 54.05
N PHE A 463 10.87 -7.76 54.41
CA PHE A 463 11.59 -9.01 54.72
C PHE A 463 12.13 -9.09 56.16
N VAL A 464 12.09 -8.00 56.94
CA VAL A 464 12.55 -7.97 58.33
C VAL A 464 11.43 -7.45 59.23
N ALA A 465 10.44 -8.32 59.45
CA ALA A 465 9.46 -8.23 60.54
C ALA A 465 8.77 -9.59 60.73
N ASN A 466 9.57 -10.64 60.95
CA ASN A 466 9.14 -11.86 61.63
C ASN A 466 10.05 -12.06 62.84
N THR A 467 9.59 -11.53 63.97
CA THR A 467 9.63 -12.14 65.31
C THR A 467 10.85 -12.98 65.70
N ALA A 468 11.65 -12.40 66.60
CA ALA A 468 12.50 -13.13 67.54
C ALA A 468 11.64 -13.75 68.67
N TYR A 469 11.94 -14.97 69.11
CA TYR A 469 11.84 -15.45 70.52
C TYR A 469 12.32 -16.91 70.60
N TYR A 470 13.52 -17.15 71.14
CA TYR A 470 13.81 -17.96 72.33
C TYR A 470 15.33 -18.13 72.53
N THR A 471 15.73 -17.99 73.78
CA THR A 471 17.08 -17.87 74.32
C THR A 471 17.58 -19.17 74.94
N ASN A 472 18.89 -19.16 75.26
CA ASN A 472 19.61 -19.98 76.25
C ASN A 472 19.92 -21.42 75.86
N SER A 473 21.05 -22.03 76.21
CA SER A 473 22.21 -21.79 77.11
C SER A 473 23.29 -22.81 76.67
N GLY A 474 24.60 -22.75 76.92
CA GLY A 474 25.39 -22.31 78.06
C GLY A 474 26.84 -22.84 77.94
N THR A 475 27.80 -22.00 78.35
CA THR A 475 28.99 -22.29 79.20
C THR A 475 29.98 -23.44 78.85
N LYS A 476 31.26 -23.10 78.52
CA LYS A 476 32.48 -23.03 79.41
C LYS A 476 33.08 -24.44 79.69
N ARG A 477 34.40 -24.74 79.73
CA ARG A 477 35.65 -24.03 80.09
C ARG A 477 36.87 -25.00 79.91
N TYR A 478 38.08 -24.42 79.80
CA TYR A 478 39.41 -24.83 80.36
C TYR A 478 40.33 -25.89 79.71
N LEU A 479 41.45 -25.36 79.17
CA LEU A 479 42.88 -25.52 79.56
C LEU A 479 43.49 -26.91 79.86
N SER A 480 44.66 -27.12 79.21
CA SER A 480 45.93 -27.69 79.74
C SER A 480 46.43 -29.06 79.21
N THR A 481 47.43 -28.93 78.34
CA THR A 481 48.73 -29.65 78.21
C THR A 481 48.88 -31.14 77.83
N ARG A 482 49.75 -31.28 76.80
CA ARG A 482 50.79 -32.29 76.50
C ARG A 482 50.48 -33.61 75.73
N THR A 483 51.17 -33.66 74.59
CA THR A 483 51.84 -34.80 73.89
C THR A 483 51.01 -35.86 73.18
N LYS A 484 51.11 -35.92 71.84
CA LYS A 484 52.10 -36.76 71.11
C LYS A 484 52.05 -36.49 69.60
N HIS A 485 53.22 -36.65 68.98
CA HIS A 485 53.48 -36.59 67.55
C HIS A 485 52.56 -37.49 66.71
N GLN A 486 52.05 -36.98 65.59
CA GLN A 486 52.32 -37.50 64.24
C GLN A 486 51.69 -36.61 63.15
N ASN A 487 52.54 -36.20 62.21
CA ASN A 487 52.31 -35.80 60.82
C ASN A 487 51.20 -34.79 60.47
N CYS A 488 51.61 -33.57 60.14
CA CYS A 488 50.85 -32.67 59.27
C CYS A 488 51.80 -31.90 58.34
N SER A 489 51.72 -32.17 57.04
CA SER A 489 52.07 -31.24 55.97
C SER A 489 50.85 -31.05 55.08
N LEU A 490 49.86 -30.34 55.63
CA LEU A 490 48.67 -29.85 54.92
C LEU A 490 48.48 -28.36 55.27
N CYS A 491 49.47 -27.56 54.88
CA CYS A 491 49.40 -26.10 54.87
C CYS A 491 49.85 -25.60 53.51
N ASP A 492 49.05 -25.85 52.46
CA ASP A 492 49.08 -25.06 51.23
C ASP A 492 47.75 -25.08 50.45
N ALA A 493 46.64 -25.37 51.13
CA ALA A 493 45.32 -25.51 50.49
C ALA A 493 44.22 -24.58 51.04
N ARG A 494 44.58 -23.56 51.84
CA ARG A 494 43.61 -22.61 52.42
C ARG A 494 43.73 -21.16 51.97
N MET A 495 44.78 -20.76 51.27
CA MET A 495 44.85 -19.43 50.62
C MET A 495 44.37 -19.43 49.16
N ASN A 496 44.34 -20.58 48.49
CA ASN A 496 43.80 -20.69 47.13
C ASN A 496 42.28 -20.92 47.09
N ARG A 497 41.66 -21.38 48.18
CA ARG A 497 40.20 -21.51 48.25
C ARG A 497 39.47 -20.20 48.56
N LEU A 498 40.08 -19.26 49.29
CA LEU A 498 39.51 -17.93 49.46
C LEU A 498 39.67 -17.07 48.18
N LYS A 499 40.78 -17.21 47.46
CA LYS A 499 40.97 -16.59 46.14
C LYS A 499 40.06 -17.20 45.07
N ALA A 500 39.81 -18.51 45.07
CA ALA A 500 38.86 -19.14 44.16
C ALA A 500 37.40 -18.80 44.47
N PHE A 501 37.02 -18.64 45.75
CA PHE A 501 35.67 -18.22 46.13
C PHE A 501 35.41 -16.73 45.84
N LEU A 502 36.43 -15.88 45.95
CA LEU A 502 36.37 -14.49 45.47
C LEU A 502 36.42 -14.40 43.94
N LEU A 503 37.16 -15.27 43.23
CA LEU A 503 37.15 -15.33 41.76
C LEU A 503 35.80 -15.83 41.19
N LEU A 504 35.13 -16.74 41.88
CA LEU A 504 33.80 -17.26 41.52
C LEU A 504 32.67 -16.26 41.83
N ILE A 505 32.87 -15.33 42.77
CA ILE A 505 31.93 -14.22 43.03
C ILE A 505 32.22 -13.03 42.08
N THR A 506 33.44 -12.86 41.58
CA THR A 506 33.76 -11.85 40.54
C THR A 506 33.43 -12.28 39.11
N PHE A 507 32.90 -13.49 38.89
CA PHE A 507 32.50 -13.95 37.55
C PHE A 507 30.99 -14.03 37.31
N HIS A 508 30.14 -13.57 38.23
CA HIS A 508 28.67 -13.56 38.04
C HIS A 508 27.97 -12.27 38.52
N VAL A 509 28.68 -11.14 38.51
CA VAL A 509 28.03 -9.83 38.34
C VAL A 509 28.56 -9.21 37.05
N ALA A 510 28.41 -9.93 35.94
CA ALA A 510 28.07 -9.24 34.72
C ALA A 510 26.69 -8.64 34.98
N THR A 511 26.64 -7.34 35.29
CA THR A 511 25.40 -6.58 35.07
C THR A 511 24.93 -6.97 33.67
N PRO A 512 23.68 -7.44 33.48
CA PRO A 512 23.18 -7.69 32.14
C PRO A 512 23.40 -6.39 31.38
N GLN A 513 24.34 -6.38 30.44
CA GLN A 513 24.47 -5.27 29.51
C GLN A 513 23.19 -5.35 28.70
N SER A 514 22.26 -4.46 29.00
CA SER A 514 20.92 -4.50 28.45
C SER A 514 21.02 -4.00 27.01
N GLU A 515 21.31 -4.90 26.08
CA GLU A 515 21.53 -4.56 24.67
C GLU A 515 20.41 -3.66 24.11
N LYS A 516 20.80 -2.63 23.33
CA LYS A 516 19.85 -1.75 22.63
C LYS A 516 18.89 -2.61 21.79
N THR A 517 17.61 -2.27 21.81
CA THR A 517 16.60 -3.05 21.08
C THR A 517 16.23 -2.35 19.76
N LEU A 518 16.33 -3.06 18.64
CA LEU A 518 15.83 -2.58 17.36
C LEU A 518 14.30 -2.67 17.35
N GLU A 519 13.60 -1.55 17.10
CA GLU A 519 12.15 -1.47 17.25
C GLU A 519 11.38 -1.37 15.93
N LEU A 520 11.98 -0.73 14.92
CA LEU A 520 11.40 -0.52 13.60
C LEU A 520 12.51 -0.33 12.57
N VAL A 521 12.36 -0.96 11.41
CA VAL A 521 13.18 -0.71 10.23
C VAL A 521 12.29 -0.22 9.09
N GLN A 522 12.74 0.83 8.42
CA GLN A 522 12.10 1.36 7.23
C GLN A 522 13.08 1.28 6.05
N VAL A 523 12.68 0.63 4.96
CA VAL A 523 13.53 0.38 3.79
C VAL A 523 13.00 1.14 2.58
N VAL A 524 13.82 1.95 1.94
CA VAL A 524 13.50 2.61 0.66
C VAL A 524 14.31 1.93 -0.42
N LEU A 525 13.64 1.23 -1.34
CA LEU A 525 14.29 0.45 -2.40
C LEU A 525 14.03 1.04 -3.79
N ARG A 526 15.08 1.08 -4.61
CA ARG A 526 14.97 1.28 -6.06
C ARG A 526 14.51 -0.03 -6.67
N HIS A 527 13.64 0.00 -7.68
CA HIS A 527 13.30 -1.19 -8.46
C HIS A 527 14.53 -1.89 -9.06
N GLY A 528 14.38 -3.18 -9.42
CA GLY A 528 15.43 -3.93 -10.12
C GLY A 528 15.61 -3.47 -11.58
N HIS A 529 16.53 -4.14 -12.28
CA HIS A 529 16.80 -3.95 -13.70
C HIS A 529 15.53 -4.06 -14.56
N ARG A 530 15.41 -3.18 -15.55
CA ARG A 530 14.23 -3.01 -16.40
C ARG A 530 14.62 -2.80 -17.85
N THR A 531 13.65 -2.90 -18.74
CA THR A 531 13.76 -2.39 -20.13
C THR A 531 13.75 -0.85 -20.16
N PRO A 532 14.15 -0.22 -21.29
CA PRO A 532 14.17 1.23 -21.41
C PRO A 532 12.79 1.83 -21.23
N ILE A 533 12.71 3.02 -20.62
CA ILE A 533 11.45 3.79 -20.52
C ILE A 533 11.24 4.73 -21.70
N MET A 534 12.29 5.00 -22.46
CA MET A 534 12.28 5.76 -23.71
C MET A 534 13.22 5.07 -24.70
N LEU A 535 13.00 5.35 -25.98
CA LEU A 535 13.83 4.86 -27.08
C LEU A 535 14.51 6.05 -27.75
N ILE A 536 15.65 5.78 -28.38
CA ILE A 536 16.34 6.73 -29.24
C ILE A 536 15.59 6.75 -30.59
N PRO A 537 14.98 7.87 -31.01
CA PRO A 537 14.11 7.90 -32.19
C PRO A 537 14.73 7.40 -33.50
N THR A 538 16.04 7.60 -33.67
CA THR A 538 16.80 7.18 -34.86
C THR A 538 17.34 5.75 -34.78
N ASP A 539 17.14 5.05 -33.66
CA ASP A 539 17.58 3.67 -33.48
C ASP A 539 16.52 2.68 -33.98
N GLU A 540 16.59 2.38 -35.28
CA GLU A 540 15.65 1.47 -35.95
C GLU A 540 15.76 0.02 -35.47
N LYS A 541 16.90 -0.37 -34.87
CA LYS A 541 17.12 -1.74 -34.39
C LYS A 541 16.43 -2.01 -33.05
N ASN A 542 16.13 -0.96 -32.29
CA ASN A 542 15.52 -1.04 -30.97
C ASN A 542 14.15 -0.33 -30.97
N SER A 543 13.10 -1.03 -31.42
CA SER A 543 11.72 -0.53 -31.43
C SER A 543 10.89 -1.06 -30.24
N ILE A 544 9.70 -0.48 -30.01
CA ILE A 544 8.80 -0.93 -28.93
C ILE A 544 8.41 -2.41 -29.07
N GLU A 545 8.34 -2.93 -30.30
CA GLU A 545 8.03 -4.32 -30.60
C GLU A 545 9.20 -5.27 -30.33
N THR A 546 10.45 -4.78 -30.40
CA THR A 546 11.65 -5.58 -30.13
C THR A 546 11.90 -5.79 -28.64
N TRP A 547 11.49 -4.83 -27.80
CA TRP A 547 11.68 -4.94 -26.35
C TRP A 547 10.61 -5.85 -25.76
N TYR A 548 11.03 -7.00 -25.25
CA TYR A 548 10.24 -7.85 -24.36
C TYR A 548 10.83 -7.74 -22.95
N PRO A 549 10.06 -7.53 -21.86
CA PRO A 549 8.60 -7.41 -21.68
C PRO A 549 7.78 -6.27 -22.33
N GLY A 550 8.41 -5.35 -23.04
CA GLY A 550 7.85 -4.02 -23.34
C GLY A 550 8.58 -2.95 -22.53
N LEU A 551 8.35 -1.68 -22.83
CA LEU A 551 9.11 -0.56 -22.25
C LEU A 551 8.82 -0.33 -20.76
N GLY A 552 9.88 -0.05 -19.98
CA GLY A 552 9.81 0.33 -18.58
C GLY A 552 9.40 -0.80 -17.61
N GLU A 553 9.40 -2.03 -18.09
CA GLU A 553 8.98 -3.23 -17.38
C GLU A 553 10.15 -3.93 -16.70
N LEU A 554 9.88 -4.62 -15.57
CA LEU A 554 10.91 -5.33 -14.83
C LEU A 554 11.32 -6.62 -15.55
N THR A 555 12.63 -6.76 -15.75
CA THR A 555 13.29 -7.94 -16.35
C THR A 555 13.41 -9.10 -15.36
N LYS A 556 13.67 -10.32 -15.82
CA LYS A 556 14.01 -11.46 -14.94
C LYS A 556 15.28 -11.19 -14.14
N ARG A 557 16.28 -10.52 -14.74
CA ARG A 557 17.45 -10.00 -14.01
C ARG A 557 17.02 -9.10 -12.86
N GLY A 558 16.11 -8.17 -13.11
CA GLY A 558 15.58 -7.27 -12.08
C GLY A 558 14.82 -7.99 -10.96
N MET A 559 14.04 -9.02 -11.29
CA MET A 559 13.39 -9.88 -10.30
C MET A 559 14.40 -10.60 -9.42
N ARG A 560 15.47 -11.17 -10.02
CA ARG A 560 16.56 -11.82 -9.28
C ARG A 560 17.27 -10.86 -8.33
N GLN A 561 17.64 -9.67 -8.81
CA GLN A 561 18.31 -8.66 -8.00
C GLN A 561 17.49 -8.28 -6.76
N GLN A 562 16.16 -8.18 -6.90
CA GLN A 562 15.27 -7.87 -5.79
C GLN A 562 15.08 -9.06 -4.84
N TYR A 563 14.96 -10.27 -5.37
CA TYR A 563 14.90 -11.49 -4.58
C TYR A 563 16.15 -11.67 -3.71
N GLU A 564 17.33 -11.48 -4.30
CA GLU A 564 18.61 -11.53 -3.58
C GLU A 564 18.71 -10.43 -2.52
N LEU A 565 18.28 -9.20 -2.84
CA LEU A 565 18.17 -8.13 -1.85
C LEU A 565 17.25 -8.54 -0.69
N GLY A 566 16.11 -9.15 -0.99
CA GLY A 566 15.17 -9.67 0.00
C GLY A 566 15.82 -10.66 0.95
N LYS A 567 16.62 -11.60 0.41
CA LYS A 567 17.38 -12.57 1.22
C LYS A 567 18.42 -11.91 2.11
N LEU A 568 19.14 -10.90 1.62
CA LEU A 568 20.11 -10.16 2.42
C LEU A 568 19.43 -9.43 3.59
N LEU A 569 18.28 -8.79 3.32
CA LEU A 569 17.47 -8.11 4.34
C LEU A 569 16.88 -9.11 5.35
N ALA A 570 16.49 -10.32 4.92
CA ALA A 570 16.03 -11.38 5.82
C ALA A 570 17.14 -11.87 6.73
N ASN A 571 18.33 -12.14 6.20
CA ASN A 571 19.49 -12.49 7.03
C ASN A 571 19.76 -11.38 8.08
N GLN A 572 19.69 -10.11 7.70
CA GLN A 572 19.89 -9.01 8.65
C GLN A 572 18.76 -8.90 9.69
N TYR A 573 17.49 -8.89 9.28
CA TYR A 573 16.37 -8.49 10.14
C TYR A 573 15.51 -9.64 10.69
N ILE A 574 15.62 -10.85 10.13
CA ILE A 574 14.99 -12.07 10.65
C ILE A 574 16.02 -12.91 11.40
N GLU A 575 17.19 -13.15 10.81
CA GLU A 575 18.16 -14.10 11.38
C GLU A 575 19.07 -13.44 12.42
N GLN A 576 19.76 -12.34 12.04
CA GLN A 576 20.74 -11.68 12.90
C GLN A 576 20.08 -10.84 14.00
N HIS A 577 19.23 -9.88 13.64
CA HIS A 577 18.57 -9.01 14.62
C HIS A 577 17.32 -9.62 15.24
N GLN A 578 16.76 -10.68 14.64
CA GLN A 578 15.50 -11.30 15.06
C GLN A 578 14.36 -10.30 15.30
N LEU A 579 14.33 -9.22 14.51
CA LEU A 579 13.37 -8.14 14.59
C LEU A 579 11.99 -8.60 14.15
N VAL A 580 11.93 -9.24 12.97
CA VAL A 580 10.71 -9.84 12.42
C VAL A 580 10.67 -11.31 12.83
N LYS A 581 9.56 -11.73 13.43
CA LYS A 581 9.30 -13.13 13.78
C LYS A 581 8.47 -13.77 12.68
N LEU A 582 8.95 -14.88 12.11
CA LEU A 582 8.28 -15.55 10.99
C LEU A 582 6.83 -15.95 11.30
N ASN A 583 6.56 -16.33 12.55
CA ASN A 583 5.20 -16.65 12.98
C ASN A 583 4.27 -15.43 12.88
N ASP A 584 4.75 -14.22 13.11
CA ASP A 584 3.92 -13.01 13.15
C ASP A 584 4.13 -12.09 11.94
N ALA A 585 4.91 -12.53 10.95
CA ALA A 585 5.50 -11.69 9.90
C ALA A 585 4.47 -10.77 9.21
N PHE A 586 3.28 -11.29 8.90
CA PHE A 586 2.25 -10.54 8.20
C PHE A 586 1.57 -9.44 9.02
N SER A 587 1.67 -9.49 10.35
CA SER A 587 1.24 -8.39 11.23
C SER A 587 2.38 -7.39 11.51
N GLN A 588 3.61 -7.76 11.16
CA GLN A 588 4.85 -7.02 11.42
C GLN A 588 5.41 -6.33 10.18
N ILE A 589 4.92 -6.67 8.98
CA ILE A 589 5.41 -6.16 7.70
C ILE A 589 4.34 -5.29 7.03
N TYR A 590 4.75 -4.15 6.48
CA TYR A 590 3.94 -3.35 5.58
C TYR A 590 4.76 -2.91 4.38
N VAL A 591 4.19 -3.05 3.17
CA VAL A 591 4.88 -2.74 1.92
C VAL A 591 4.06 -1.76 1.10
N ARG A 592 4.67 -0.65 0.73
CA ARG A 592 4.10 0.36 -0.17
C ARG A 592 4.96 0.46 -1.43
N SER A 593 4.33 0.65 -2.58
CA SER A 593 5.02 0.95 -3.83
C SER A 593 4.41 2.15 -4.55
N THR A 594 5.18 2.79 -5.44
CA THR A 594 4.59 3.60 -6.52
C THR A 594 3.78 2.70 -7.46
N ASP A 595 2.77 3.27 -8.09
CA ASP A 595 1.85 2.57 -8.99
C ASP A 595 2.45 2.33 -10.40
N TYR A 596 3.59 1.65 -10.45
CA TYR A 596 4.24 1.15 -11.66
C TYR A 596 4.45 -0.36 -11.55
N ASN A 597 4.25 -1.08 -12.66
CA ASN A 597 4.49 -2.53 -12.72
C ASN A 597 5.87 -2.90 -12.18
N ARG A 598 6.93 -2.18 -12.60
CA ARG A 598 8.30 -2.50 -12.19
C ARG A 598 8.58 -2.35 -10.69
N THR A 599 7.93 -1.40 -10.01
CA THR A 599 8.13 -1.15 -8.58
C THR A 599 7.29 -2.12 -7.75
N ILE A 600 6.04 -2.40 -8.15
CA ILE A 600 5.19 -3.41 -7.52
C ILE A 600 5.84 -4.80 -7.64
N THR A 601 6.27 -5.17 -8.85
CA THR A 601 6.94 -6.44 -9.13
C THR A 601 8.26 -6.57 -8.37
N SER A 602 9.02 -5.47 -8.23
CA SER A 602 10.23 -5.44 -7.41
C SER A 602 9.94 -5.71 -5.94
N ALA A 603 8.87 -5.11 -5.39
CA ALA A 603 8.44 -5.33 -4.02
C ALA A 603 8.02 -6.78 -3.78
N LEU A 604 7.25 -7.37 -4.72
CA LEU A 604 6.84 -8.77 -4.65
C LEU A 604 8.05 -9.73 -4.69
N ALA A 605 8.99 -9.49 -5.60
CA ALA A 605 10.22 -10.29 -5.69
C ALA A 605 11.09 -10.15 -4.43
N ASN A 606 11.20 -8.93 -3.88
CA ASN A 606 11.90 -8.67 -2.63
C ASN A 606 11.26 -9.44 -1.46
N MET A 607 9.93 -9.43 -1.35
CA MET A 607 9.20 -10.16 -0.30
C MET A 607 9.25 -11.68 -0.47
N ALA A 608 9.29 -12.18 -1.70
CA ALA A 608 9.55 -13.60 -1.95
C ALA A 608 10.96 -14.01 -1.47
N GLY A 609 11.96 -13.13 -1.61
CA GLY A 609 13.29 -13.35 -1.03
C GLY A 609 13.32 -13.22 0.49
N PHE A 610 12.64 -12.20 1.03
CA PHE A 610 12.62 -11.89 2.46
C PHE A 610 11.92 -12.96 3.30
N LEU A 611 10.87 -13.59 2.75
CA LEU A 611 10.13 -14.69 3.37
C LEU A 611 10.41 -16.04 2.68
N SER A 612 11.58 -16.20 2.07
CA SER A 612 11.97 -17.43 1.36
C SER A 612 12.18 -18.64 2.28
N SER A 613 12.41 -18.42 3.57
CA SER A 613 12.33 -19.46 4.59
C SER A 613 10.87 -19.81 4.88
N SER A 614 10.55 -21.10 4.91
CA SER A 614 9.19 -21.58 5.25
C SER A 614 8.68 -20.91 6.53
N ASN A 615 7.52 -20.25 6.45
CA ASN A 615 6.83 -19.66 7.59
C ASN A 615 5.47 -20.37 7.79
N PRO A 616 4.89 -20.38 9.00
CA PRO A 616 3.66 -21.14 9.29
C PRO A 616 2.43 -20.76 8.46
N ARG A 617 2.41 -19.55 7.88
CA ARG A 617 1.33 -19.08 7.01
C ARG A 617 1.51 -19.51 5.56
N THR A 618 2.69 -20.00 5.17
CA THR A 618 2.93 -20.49 3.80
C THR A 618 2.01 -21.66 3.53
N PRO A 619 1.12 -21.58 2.52
CA PRO A 619 0.28 -22.71 2.17
C PRO A 619 1.09 -23.92 1.73
N THR A 620 0.63 -25.11 2.11
CA THR A 620 1.32 -26.39 1.85
C THR A 620 0.49 -27.34 0.98
N PHE A 621 -0.62 -26.86 0.41
CA PHE A 621 -1.46 -27.69 -0.44
C PHE A 621 -0.81 -27.93 -1.81
N HIS A 622 -1.23 -29.02 -2.46
CA HIS A 622 -0.65 -29.44 -3.73
C HIS A 622 -0.80 -28.38 -4.83
N GLY A 623 0.31 -28.10 -5.53
CA GLY A 623 0.37 -27.13 -6.62
C GLY A 623 0.77 -25.72 -6.17
N TRP A 624 0.67 -25.40 -4.87
CA TRP A 624 1.10 -24.11 -4.36
C TRP A 624 2.61 -23.86 -4.61
N PRO A 625 3.02 -22.65 -5.01
CA PRO A 625 4.44 -22.33 -5.17
C PRO A 625 5.23 -22.51 -3.86
N LEU A 626 6.25 -23.37 -3.90
CA LEU A 626 7.05 -23.70 -2.73
C LEU A 626 7.71 -22.44 -2.14
N ASN A 627 7.66 -22.32 -0.80
CA ASN A 627 8.27 -21.23 -0.04
C ASN A 627 7.82 -19.82 -0.45
N TRP A 628 6.61 -19.67 -0.99
CA TRP A 628 6.03 -18.38 -1.33
C TRP A 628 4.80 -18.04 -0.50
N SER A 629 4.69 -16.76 -0.18
CA SER A 629 3.68 -16.16 0.67
C SER A 629 3.14 -14.88 0.01
N PRO A 630 1.81 -14.69 -0.09
CA PRO A 630 1.23 -13.54 -0.79
C PRO A 630 1.25 -12.30 0.11
N VAL A 631 2.37 -11.57 0.13
CA VAL A 631 2.51 -10.32 0.89
C VAL A 631 1.83 -9.16 0.15
N PRO A 632 0.84 -8.47 0.75
CA PRO A 632 0.20 -7.32 0.14
C PRO A 632 1.18 -6.18 -0.15
N VAL A 633 1.12 -5.62 -1.36
CA VAL A 633 1.85 -4.41 -1.77
C VAL A 633 0.82 -3.32 -2.05
N HIS A 634 0.81 -2.29 -1.24
CA HIS A 634 -0.13 -1.17 -1.34
C HIS A 634 0.38 -0.11 -2.33
N THR A 635 -0.51 0.46 -3.13
CA THR A 635 -0.18 1.57 -4.03
C THR A 635 -1.12 2.74 -3.83
N VAL A 636 -0.73 3.87 -4.41
CA VAL A 636 -1.55 5.08 -4.51
C VAL A 636 -1.55 5.45 -5.98
N LYS A 637 -2.70 5.88 -6.50
CA LYS A 637 -2.78 6.38 -7.87
C LYS A 637 -1.67 7.40 -8.12
N LEU A 638 -0.93 7.23 -9.21
CA LEU A 638 0.26 8.01 -9.51
C LEU A 638 0.04 9.54 -9.46
N THR A 639 -1.13 10.01 -9.90
CA THR A 639 -1.49 11.44 -9.88
C THR A 639 -1.63 12.03 -8.49
N ASP A 640 -1.88 11.18 -7.49
CA ASP A 640 -2.12 11.55 -6.10
C ASP A 640 -0.93 11.19 -5.18
N ASP A 641 0.14 10.60 -5.73
CA ASP A 641 1.31 10.16 -4.98
C ASP A 641 2.38 11.27 -4.89
N SER A 642 2.25 12.21 -3.97
CA SER A 642 3.30 13.22 -3.75
C SER A 642 4.45 12.73 -2.86
N THR A 643 4.36 11.54 -2.25
CA THR A 643 5.40 11.03 -1.35
C THR A 643 6.47 10.25 -2.12
N LEU A 644 6.08 9.23 -2.89
CA LEU A 644 7.03 8.32 -3.56
C LEU A 644 7.26 8.70 -5.02
N TRP A 645 6.30 9.36 -5.67
CA TRP A 645 6.52 9.87 -7.02
C TRP A 645 7.16 11.25 -6.98
N THR A 646 8.49 11.28 -7.09
CA THR A 646 9.30 12.51 -7.03
C THR A 646 8.99 13.51 -8.14
N TYR A 647 8.29 13.10 -9.20
CA TYR A 647 7.81 13.98 -10.27
C TYR A 647 6.35 14.46 -10.08
N ALA A 648 5.73 14.25 -8.91
CA ALA A 648 4.41 14.79 -8.60
C ALA A 648 4.31 16.28 -8.96
N ARG A 649 3.22 16.69 -9.62
CA ARG A 649 3.11 18.03 -10.21
C ARG A 649 3.21 19.13 -9.16
N CYS A 650 4.27 19.92 -9.22
CA CYS A 650 4.52 21.00 -8.26
C CYS A 650 5.12 22.20 -9.00
N PRO A 651 4.28 23.16 -9.45
CA PRO A 651 4.71 24.32 -10.21
C PRO A 651 5.84 25.11 -9.54
N VAL A 652 5.84 25.22 -8.21
CA VAL A 652 6.91 25.93 -7.47
C VAL A 652 8.25 25.21 -7.58
N ALA A 653 8.27 23.88 -7.44
CA ALA A 653 9.50 23.11 -7.60
C ALA A 653 10.01 23.11 -9.05
N GLU A 654 9.10 23.07 -10.02
CA GLU A 654 9.40 23.18 -11.45
C GLU A 654 9.99 24.56 -11.79
N ALA A 655 9.37 25.64 -11.31
CA ALA A 655 9.84 27.00 -11.52
C ALA A 655 11.21 27.24 -10.87
N THR A 656 11.43 26.78 -9.63
CA THR A 656 12.74 26.88 -8.98
C THR A 656 13.81 26.09 -9.73
N LYS A 657 13.49 24.90 -10.26
CA LYS A 657 14.45 24.17 -11.11
C LYS A 657 14.84 25.00 -12.34
N LEU A 658 13.87 25.49 -13.09
CA LEU A 658 14.12 26.23 -14.33
C LEU A 658 14.83 27.57 -14.09
N ASN A 659 14.38 28.35 -13.10
CA ASN A 659 14.83 29.72 -12.91
C ASN A 659 16.07 29.85 -12.02
N GLU A 660 16.34 28.87 -11.14
CA GLU A 660 17.41 28.97 -10.15
C GLU A 660 18.50 27.91 -10.40
N ILE A 661 18.13 26.66 -10.69
CA ILE A 661 19.12 25.57 -10.91
C ILE A 661 19.69 25.63 -12.33
N GLU A 662 18.82 25.61 -13.35
CA GLU A 662 19.25 25.58 -14.76
C GLU A 662 19.88 26.90 -15.23
N MET A 663 19.69 27.98 -14.47
CA MET A 663 20.34 29.28 -14.68
C MET A 663 21.60 29.48 -13.82
N SER A 664 21.97 28.50 -12.99
CA SER A 664 23.14 28.64 -12.12
C SER A 664 24.45 28.64 -12.93
N PRO A 665 25.50 29.36 -12.47
CA PRO A 665 26.80 29.37 -13.16
C PRO A 665 27.40 27.96 -13.34
N ALA A 666 27.21 27.07 -12.36
CA ALA A 666 27.71 25.70 -12.42
C ALA A 666 26.99 24.88 -13.50
N TYR A 667 25.67 25.01 -13.61
CA TYR A 667 24.89 24.33 -14.64
C TYR A 667 25.23 24.85 -16.04
N LEU A 668 25.24 26.18 -16.22
CA LEU A 668 25.57 26.82 -17.49
C LEU A 668 26.99 26.50 -17.94
N LYS A 669 27.95 26.38 -17.01
CA LYS A 669 29.31 25.94 -17.32
C LYS A 669 29.32 24.56 -17.98
N VAL A 670 28.67 23.55 -17.36
CA VAL A 670 28.61 22.19 -17.92
C VAL A 670 27.87 22.18 -19.25
N GLN A 671 26.77 22.92 -19.36
CA GLN A 671 26.00 23.05 -20.60
C GLN A 671 26.86 23.62 -21.74
N ASN A 672 27.54 24.75 -21.52
CA ASN A 672 28.28 25.47 -22.54
C ASN A 672 29.58 24.75 -22.93
N GLU A 673 30.31 24.18 -21.97
CA GLU A 673 31.54 23.41 -22.25
C GLU A 673 31.27 22.16 -23.11
N ASN A 674 30.03 21.68 -23.15
CA ASN A 674 29.64 20.47 -23.88
C ASN A 674 28.61 20.75 -25.00
N GLU A 675 28.40 22.02 -25.38
CA GLU A 675 27.41 22.43 -26.40
C GLU A 675 27.55 21.65 -27.71
N LYS A 676 28.78 21.55 -28.25
CA LYS A 676 29.06 20.80 -29.48
C LYS A 676 28.71 19.32 -29.37
N MET A 677 28.91 18.71 -28.20
CA MET A 677 28.55 17.32 -27.95
C MET A 677 27.02 17.17 -27.95
N PHE A 678 26.31 18.11 -27.33
CA PHE A 678 24.85 18.10 -27.30
C PHE A 678 24.22 18.33 -28.69
N GLU A 679 24.78 19.23 -29.50
CA GLU A 679 24.38 19.42 -30.90
C GLU A 679 24.61 18.14 -31.71
N TRP A 680 25.78 17.52 -31.55
CA TRP A 680 26.10 16.25 -32.21
C TRP A 680 25.15 15.13 -31.81
N LEU A 681 24.88 14.97 -30.52
CA LEU A 681 23.89 14.00 -30.00
C LEU A 681 22.48 14.31 -30.53
N SER A 682 22.13 15.59 -30.66
CA SER A 682 20.82 15.99 -31.18
C SER A 682 20.62 15.52 -32.62
N ASN A 683 21.64 15.70 -33.46
CA ASN A 683 21.64 15.21 -34.83
C ASN A 683 21.61 13.68 -34.90
N LYS A 684 22.34 12.99 -34.02
CA LYS A 684 22.39 11.52 -34.00
C LYS A 684 21.12 10.87 -33.49
N THR A 685 20.40 11.51 -32.57
CA THR A 685 19.21 10.94 -31.93
C THR A 685 17.89 11.45 -32.51
N GLY A 686 17.90 12.50 -33.33
CA GLY A 686 16.69 13.12 -33.87
C GLY A 686 15.85 13.86 -32.83
N LYS A 687 16.44 14.18 -31.67
CA LYS A 687 15.81 14.90 -30.56
C LYS A 687 16.77 15.96 -30.05
N MET A 688 16.29 17.14 -29.68
CA MET A 688 17.15 18.15 -29.05
C MET A 688 17.67 17.64 -27.70
N ILE A 689 18.99 17.52 -27.57
CA ILE A 689 19.69 17.05 -26.38
C ILE A 689 20.38 18.22 -25.69
N ASN A 690 20.36 18.21 -24.36
CA ASN A 690 21.07 19.12 -23.48
C ASN A 690 21.34 18.44 -22.14
N ILE A 691 21.94 19.13 -21.19
CA ILE A 691 22.26 18.56 -19.88
C ILE A 691 21.00 18.10 -19.11
N SER A 692 19.83 18.74 -19.27
CA SER A 692 18.61 18.34 -18.52
C SER A 692 17.92 17.08 -19.07
N ASN A 693 18.26 16.64 -20.29
CA ASN A 693 17.63 15.49 -20.93
C ASN A 693 18.60 14.44 -21.51
N VAL A 694 19.92 14.60 -21.34
CA VAL A 694 20.93 13.61 -21.75
C VAL A 694 20.67 12.23 -21.12
N TRP A 695 20.06 12.21 -19.93
CA TRP A 695 19.61 10.99 -19.26
C TRP A 695 18.70 10.09 -20.10
N THR A 696 17.96 10.67 -21.05
CA THR A 696 17.04 9.91 -21.91
C THR A 696 17.77 8.98 -22.88
N ILE A 697 18.99 9.37 -23.28
CA ILE A 697 19.87 8.56 -24.13
C ILE A 697 20.66 7.59 -23.24
N ASP A 698 21.28 8.11 -22.19
CA ASP A 698 22.08 7.33 -21.25
C ASP A 698 21.31 6.11 -20.70
N ASP A 699 20.06 6.28 -20.27
CA ASP A 699 19.22 5.18 -19.77
C ASP A 699 19.06 4.06 -20.79
N SER A 700 18.81 4.41 -22.06
CA SER A 700 18.61 3.45 -23.14
C SER A 700 19.90 2.70 -23.45
N LEU A 701 21.02 3.43 -23.56
CA LEU A 701 22.33 2.85 -23.86
C LEU A 701 22.84 1.98 -22.71
N MET A 702 22.66 2.42 -21.46
CA MET A 702 23.03 1.65 -20.26
C MET A 702 22.31 0.31 -20.24
N ILE A 703 21.01 0.27 -20.54
CA ILE A 703 20.23 -0.98 -20.53
C ILE A 703 20.67 -1.94 -21.64
N ILE A 704 20.98 -1.40 -22.82
CA ILE A 704 21.57 -2.20 -23.91
C ILE A 704 22.93 -2.75 -23.48
N TYR A 705 23.78 -1.90 -22.89
CA TYR A 705 25.13 -2.25 -22.47
C TYR A 705 25.15 -3.27 -21.33
N GLU A 706 24.30 -3.11 -20.31
CA GLU A 706 24.21 -4.03 -19.18
C GLU A 706 23.60 -5.39 -19.58
N GLY A 707 22.60 -5.38 -20.46
CA GLY A 707 21.88 -6.56 -20.95
C GLY A 707 21.06 -7.32 -19.89
N SER A 708 20.24 -8.26 -20.33
CA SER A 708 19.55 -9.21 -19.46
C SER A 708 19.55 -10.59 -20.11
N PRO A 709 20.60 -11.42 -19.91
CA PRO A 709 20.73 -12.71 -20.60
C PRO A 709 19.54 -13.66 -20.42
N GLU A 710 18.73 -13.48 -19.38
CA GLU A 710 17.51 -14.25 -19.13
C GLU A 710 16.30 -13.82 -19.98
N ASP A 711 16.35 -12.60 -20.53
CA ASP A 711 15.27 -11.99 -21.29
C ASP A 711 15.66 -11.77 -22.76
N TRP A 712 16.91 -11.38 -23.05
CA TRP A 712 17.42 -11.18 -24.40
C TRP A 712 18.93 -11.43 -24.51
N LYS A 713 19.38 -11.72 -25.74
CA LYS A 713 20.81 -11.83 -26.09
C LYS A 713 21.38 -10.47 -26.49
N PRO A 714 22.69 -10.21 -26.30
CA PRO A 714 23.30 -8.93 -26.67
C PRO A 714 23.13 -8.53 -28.14
N ASN A 715 23.00 -9.48 -29.06
CA ASN A 715 22.80 -9.22 -30.49
C ASN A 715 21.34 -8.89 -30.87
N GLU A 716 20.37 -9.12 -29.99
CA GLU A 716 18.96 -8.78 -30.21
C GLU A 716 18.71 -7.28 -30.00
N HIS A 717 19.54 -6.64 -29.18
CA HIS A 717 19.52 -5.21 -28.92
C HIS A 717 20.93 -4.62 -29.10
N PRO A 718 21.40 -4.42 -30.35
CA PRO A 718 22.72 -3.85 -30.58
C PRO A 718 22.75 -2.35 -30.26
N LEU A 719 23.90 -1.85 -29.82
CA LEU A 719 24.14 -0.41 -29.72
C LEU A 719 24.08 0.24 -31.12
N PRO A 720 23.60 1.49 -31.23
CA PRO A 720 23.70 2.25 -32.46
C PRO A 720 25.17 2.38 -32.91
N GLU A 721 25.43 2.36 -34.22
CA GLU A 721 26.81 2.32 -34.77
C GLU A 721 27.67 3.52 -34.38
N TRP A 722 27.05 4.66 -34.05
CA TRP A 722 27.76 5.85 -33.61
C TRP A 722 28.16 5.83 -32.12
N VAL A 723 27.72 4.83 -31.35
CA VAL A 723 28.02 4.69 -29.92
C VAL A 723 29.27 3.83 -29.77
N THR A 724 30.42 4.48 -29.68
CA THR A 724 31.68 3.85 -29.24
C THR A 724 31.78 3.87 -27.71
N ASP A 725 32.70 3.09 -27.13
CA ASP A 725 32.96 3.12 -25.68
C ASP A 725 33.30 4.52 -25.16
N GLU A 726 34.05 5.31 -25.94
CA GLU A 726 34.40 6.69 -25.58
C GLU A 726 33.16 7.60 -25.58
N VAL A 727 32.31 7.48 -26.61
CA VAL A 727 31.05 8.23 -26.70
C VAL A 727 30.12 7.85 -25.55
N TYR A 728 29.96 6.55 -25.26
CA TYR A 728 29.15 6.08 -24.14
C TYR A 728 29.65 6.61 -22.80
N LYS A 729 30.95 6.49 -22.51
CA LYS A 729 31.56 7.04 -21.28
C LYS A 729 31.35 8.54 -21.16
N LYS A 730 31.43 9.28 -22.27
CA LYS A 730 31.17 10.72 -22.27
C LYS A 730 29.70 11.04 -21.99
N ILE A 731 28.75 10.31 -22.59
CA ILE A 731 27.31 10.45 -22.32
C ILE A 731 27.02 10.15 -20.85
N HIS A 732 27.60 9.07 -20.32
CA HIS A 732 27.42 8.66 -18.93
C HIS A 732 27.96 9.69 -17.95
N TYR A 733 29.16 10.24 -18.18
CA TYR A 733 29.69 11.34 -17.39
C TYR A 733 28.78 12.59 -17.41
N LEU A 734 28.23 12.93 -18.58
CA LEU A 734 27.28 14.04 -18.70
C LEU A 734 25.97 13.76 -17.93
N ARG A 735 25.54 12.50 -17.88
CA ARG A 735 24.44 12.08 -17.01
C ARG A 735 24.78 12.31 -15.53
N GLU A 736 25.92 11.82 -15.06
CA GLU A 736 26.32 12.01 -13.66
C GLU A 736 26.42 13.49 -13.27
N ALA A 737 26.95 14.31 -14.18
CA ALA A 737 26.98 15.76 -14.03
C ALA A 737 25.56 16.36 -13.95
N ALA A 738 24.62 15.89 -14.78
CA ALA A 738 23.23 16.33 -14.74
C ALA A 738 22.52 15.92 -13.43
N ASP A 739 22.80 14.72 -12.95
CA ASP A 739 22.17 14.13 -11.76
C ASP A 739 22.49 14.93 -10.49
N ALA A 740 23.69 15.51 -10.42
CA ALA A 740 24.09 16.43 -9.36
C ALA A 740 23.12 17.62 -9.21
N PHE A 741 22.50 18.08 -10.31
CA PHE A 741 21.62 19.25 -10.32
C PHE A 741 20.15 18.94 -9.99
N ILE A 742 19.68 17.69 -10.08
CA ILE A 742 18.25 17.34 -10.05
C ILE A 742 17.52 17.93 -8.83
N PHE A 743 18.13 17.80 -7.63
CA PHE A 743 17.60 18.35 -6.40
C PHE A 743 18.57 19.34 -5.75
N ASN A 744 19.43 20.00 -6.53
CA ASN A 744 20.45 20.94 -6.04
C ASN A 744 19.88 22.31 -5.63
N HIS A 745 18.74 22.31 -4.96
CA HIS A 745 18.17 23.48 -4.33
C HIS A 745 17.35 23.03 -3.11
N GLU A 746 17.47 23.72 -1.98
CA GLU A 746 16.80 23.33 -0.74
C GLU A 746 15.28 23.25 -0.90
N LYS A 747 14.68 24.26 -1.57
CA LYS A 747 13.24 24.28 -1.86
C LYS A 747 12.79 23.07 -2.70
N VAL A 748 13.62 22.63 -3.64
CA VAL A 748 13.31 21.44 -4.45
C VAL A 748 13.40 20.17 -3.61
N ARG A 749 14.43 20.01 -2.76
CA ARG A 749 14.50 18.87 -1.82
C ARG A 749 13.30 18.82 -0.88
N ARG A 750 12.90 19.97 -0.34
CA ARG A 750 11.71 20.12 0.49
C ARG A 750 10.45 19.66 -0.25
N LEU A 751 10.20 20.15 -1.46
CA LEU A 751 8.98 19.85 -2.21
C LEU A 751 8.98 18.47 -2.91
N ARG A 752 10.13 17.86 -3.15
CA ARG A 752 10.25 16.56 -3.86
C ARG A 752 10.57 15.37 -2.95
N GLY A 753 11.31 15.57 -1.86
CA GLY A 753 11.70 14.52 -0.91
C GLY A 753 11.23 14.74 0.53
N GLY A 754 10.74 15.95 0.86
CA GLY A 754 10.30 16.34 2.19
C GLY A 754 9.16 15.50 2.75
N LEU A 755 8.20 15.12 1.89
CA LEU A 755 7.10 14.24 2.29
C LEU A 755 7.58 12.85 2.67
N LEU A 756 8.52 12.26 1.93
CA LEU A 756 9.07 10.93 2.23
C LEU A 756 9.87 10.93 3.53
N ILE A 757 10.79 11.88 3.73
CA ILE A 757 11.55 11.95 4.99
C ILE A 757 10.63 12.27 6.18
N GLY A 758 9.59 13.09 5.97
CA GLY A 758 8.56 13.35 6.97
C GLY A 758 7.75 12.10 7.32
N GLU A 759 7.38 11.29 6.34
CA GLU A 759 6.72 9.99 6.57
C GLU A 759 7.59 9.04 7.40
N ILE A 760 8.90 8.98 7.09
CA ILE A 760 9.86 8.15 7.81
C ILE A 760 9.96 8.57 9.28
N ILE A 761 10.14 9.87 9.53
CA ILE A 761 10.23 10.42 10.90
C ILE A 761 8.92 10.23 11.65
N ASN A 762 7.78 10.52 11.02
CA ASN A 762 6.47 10.38 11.65
C ASN A 762 6.20 8.94 12.10
N ARG A 763 6.57 7.93 11.29
CA ARG A 763 6.47 6.52 11.72
C ARG A 763 7.34 6.20 12.92
N MET A 764 8.57 6.72 12.96
CA MET A 764 9.44 6.54 14.14
C MET A 764 8.83 7.16 15.40
N ARG A 765 8.24 8.36 15.28
CA ARG A 765 7.53 9.03 16.38
C ARG A 765 6.29 8.28 16.83
N GLN A 766 5.48 7.78 15.89
CA GLN A 766 4.33 6.95 16.18
C GLN A 766 4.74 5.64 16.88
N LYS A 767 5.84 5.01 16.44
CA LYS A 767 6.41 3.83 17.10
C LYS A 767 6.86 4.14 18.53
N GLN A 768 7.64 5.19 18.72
CA GLN A 768 8.05 5.67 20.04
C GLN A 768 6.84 5.91 20.95
N ALA A 769 5.81 6.60 20.46
CA ALA A 769 4.59 6.87 21.20
C ALA A 769 3.85 5.58 21.58
N SER A 770 3.74 4.61 20.66
CA SER A 770 3.10 3.32 20.90
C SER A 770 3.78 2.48 21.99
N LEU A 771 5.10 2.66 22.17
CA LEU A 771 5.91 1.95 23.17
C LEU A 771 5.90 2.64 24.56
N SER A 772 5.51 3.92 24.63
CA SER A 772 5.54 4.72 25.87
C SER A 772 4.36 4.50 26.83
N GLY A 773 3.51 3.49 26.58
CA GLY A 773 2.43 3.09 27.51
C GLY A 773 1.14 3.92 27.44
N ARG A 774 1.06 4.96 26.61
CA ARG A 774 -0.23 5.59 26.27
C ARG A 774 -0.96 4.64 25.32
N ASN A 775 -1.87 3.83 25.86
CA ASN A 775 -2.64 2.85 25.10
C ASN A 775 -3.67 3.56 24.20
N LEU A 776 -3.18 4.21 23.14
CA LEU A 776 -3.98 4.91 22.16
C LEU A 776 -4.41 3.89 21.11
N ARG A 777 -5.71 3.59 21.07
CA ARG A 777 -6.31 2.69 20.06
C ARG A 777 -5.89 3.06 18.62
N ALA A 778 -5.68 4.35 18.35
CA ALA A 778 -5.22 4.86 17.06
C ALA A 778 -3.78 4.44 16.67
N LEU A 779 -2.95 3.99 17.61
CA LEU A 779 -1.55 3.61 17.40
C LEU A 779 -1.32 2.10 17.55
N SER A 780 -2.37 1.27 17.68
CA SER A 780 -2.22 -0.18 17.84
C SER A 780 -1.55 -0.83 16.63
N TRP A 781 -1.84 -0.35 15.40
CA TRP A 781 -1.29 -0.89 14.16
C TRP A 781 0.24 -0.79 14.09
N ILE A 782 0.83 0.32 14.52
CA ILE A 782 2.29 0.52 14.47
C ILE A 782 3.03 -0.14 15.64
N LYS A 783 2.31 -0.46 16.71
CA LYS A 783 2.88 -1.16 17.88
C LYS A 783 3.47 -2.51 17.47
N ASN A 784 2.77 -3.24 16.61
CA ASN A 784 3.22 -4.55 16.12
C ASN A 784 4.07 -4.45 14.85
N LEU A 785 3.93 -3.40 14.04
CA LEU A 785 4.77 -3.19 12.86
C LEU A 785 6.28 -3.16 13.22
N LYS A 786 7.09 -3.92 12.51
CA LYS A 786 8.55 -4.00 12.67
C LYS A 786 9.33 -3.65 11.41
N TYR A 787 8.75 -3.89 10.24
CA TYR A 787 9.43 -3.74 8.96
C TYR A 787 8.53 -3.04 7.95
N PHE A 788 8.92 -1.86 7.50
CA PHE A 788 8.17 -1.05 6.53
C PHE A 788 8.99 -0.88 5.26
N VAL A 789 8.41 -1.15 4.10
CA VAL A 789 9.10 -1.05 2.81
C VAL A 789 8.44 -0.01 1.91
N TYR A 790 9.25 0.85 1.29
CA TYR A 790 8.88 1.76 0.22
C TYR A 790 9.60 1.34 -1.06
N SER A 791 8.86 0.78 -2.01
CA SER A 791 9.36 0.41 -3.33
C SER A 791 9.12 1.53 -4.34
N GLY A 792 10.20 2.19 -4.75
CA GLY A 792 10.18 3.33 -5.66
C GLY A 792 11.32 3.32 -6.66
N HIS A 793 11.92 4.49 -6.85
CA HIS A 793 12.85 4.81 -7.93
C HIS A 793 14.21 5.25 -7.38
N ASP A 794 15.22 5.30 -8.26
CA ASP A 794 16.55 5.89 -8.00
C ASP A 794 16.43 7.28 -7.36
N LEU A 795 15.52 8.10 -7.88
CA LEU A 795 15.29 9.46 -7.39
C LEU A 795 14.87 9.54 -5.92
N ASN A 796 14.16 8.52 -5.39
CA ASN A 796 13.82 8.48 -3.97
C ASN A 796 15.08 8.34 -3.11
N ILE A 797 16.03 7.50 -3.54
CA ILE A 797 17.29 7.31 -2.83
C ILE A 797 18.17 8.55 -2.99
N LEU A 798 18.30 9.10 -4.20
CA LEU A 798 19.10 10.29 -4.47
C LEU A 798 18.64 11.49 -3.62
N VAL A 799 17.33 11.80 -3.60
CA VAL A 799 16.82 12.94 -2.84
C VAL A 799 17.04 12.76 -1.34
N LEU A 800 16.91 11.53 -0.82
CA LEU A 800 17.18 11.23 0.59
C LEU A 800 18.67 11.37 0.93
N LEU A 801 19.58 10.88 0.08
CA LEU A 801 21.02 11.05 0.29
C LEU A 801 21.41 12.54 0.33
N GLN A 802 20.80 13.39 -0.50
CA GLN A 802 21.02 14.83 -0.45
C GLN A 802 20.36 15.50 0.76
N ILE A 803 19.16 15.07 1.18
CA ILE A 803 18.50 15.56 2.40
C ILE A 803 19.31 15.22 3.66
N LEU A 804 19.95 14.05 3.68
CA LEU A 804 20.80 13.56 4.76
C LEU A 804 22.20 14.21 4.75
N GLY A 805 22.53 14.97 3.71
CA GLY A 805 23.83 15.62 3.54
C GLY A 805 24.97 14.65 3.26
N VAL A 806 24.67 13.45 2.76
CA VAL A 806 25.67 12.45 2.32
C VAL A 806 26.22 12.84 0.95
N ILE A 807 25.35 13.36 0.08
CA ILE A 807 25.70 13.92 -1.22
C ILE A 807 25.43 15.42 -1.17
N ASN A 808 26.41 16.24 -1.57
CA ASN A 808 26.29 17.69 -1.60
C ASN A 808 27.07 18.31 -2.78
N GLY A 809 26.71 19.55 -3.12
CA GLY A 809 27.42 20.32 -4.14
C GLY A 809 27.03 19.99 -5.58
N THR A 810 27.94 20.29 -6.51
CA THR A 810 27.74 20.19 -7.97
C THR A 810 28.70 19.21 -8.63
N ALA A 811 29.40 18.39 -7.84
CA ALA A 811 30.24 17.32 -8.37
C ALA A 811 29.35 16.26 -9.04
N PRO A 812 29.81 15.60 -10.12
CA PRO A 812 29.06 14.50 -10.74
C PRO A 812 28.65 13.44 -9.71
N VAL A 813 27.40 12.98 -9.83
CA VAL A 813 26.79 12.01 -8.92
C VAL A 813 26.32 10.81 -9.73
N GLU A 814 26.84 9.63 -9.41
CA GLU A 814 26.33 8.37 -9.95
C GLU A 814 24.95 8.06 -9.35
N MET A 815 24.00 7.64 -10.21
CA MET A 815 22.68 7.22 -9.75
C MET A 815 22.77 5.93 -8.94
N PRO A 816 22.01 5.79 -7.84
CA PRO A 816 22.00 4.56 -7.05
C PRO A 816 21.66 3.36 -7.93
N GLY A 817 22.48 2.30 -7.92
CA GLY A 817 22.33 1.13 -8.81
C GLY A 817 20.99 0.40 -8.65
N TYR A 818 20.61 -0.44 -9.62
CA TYR A 818 19.37 -1.22 -9.55
C TYR A 818 19.31 -2.07 -8.27
N ALA A 819 18.13 -2.20 -7.64
CA ALA A 819 17.98 -2.87 -6.35
C ALA A 819 18.93 -2.35 -5.24
N SER A 820 19.33 -1.08 -5.32
CA SER A 820 19.89 -0.35 -4.17
C SER A 820 18.80 -0.08 -3.13
N CYS A 821 19.21 0.09 -1.88
CA CYS A 821 18.28 0.47 -0.83
C CYS A 821 18.93 1.28 0.30
N LEU A 822 18.12 2.14 0.91
CA LEU A 822 18.40 2.78 2.19
C LEU A 822 17.61 2.08 3.30
N THR A 823 18.27 1.76 4.41
CA THR A 823 17.59 1.31 5.63
C THR A 823 17.68 2.39 6.70
N PHE A 824 16.55 2.68 7.34
CA PHE A 824 16.44 3.57 8.50
C PHE A 824 16.01 2.73 9.70
N GLU A 825 16.92 2.56 10.64
CA GLU A 825 16.73 1.72 11.81
C GLU A 825 16.46 2.58 13.05
N LEU A 826 15.36 2.29 13.75
CA LEU A 826 15.01 2.93 15.02
C LEU A 826 15.38 2.01 16.17
N TRP A 827 16.39 2.41 16.92
CA TRP A 827 16.91 1.70 18.08
C TRP A 827 16.42 2.37 19.36
N ARG A 828 16.03 1.56 20.35
CA ARG A 828 15.70 2.01 21.70
C ARG A 828 16.87 1.72 22.63
N ASN A 829 17.32 2.77 23.31
CA ASN A 829 18.38 2.71 24.30
C ASN A 829 17.83 2.26 25.66
N GLU A 830 18.73 1.83 26.54
CA GLU A 830 18.42 1.38 27.91
C GLU A 830 17.66 2.43 28.73
N ASN A 831 18.04 3.70 28.58
CA ASN A 831 17.37 4.84 29.24
C ASN A 831 15.99 5.19 28.65
N GLY A 832 15.52 4.43 27.66
CA GLY A 832 14.25 4.64 26.96
C GLY A 832 14.29 5.72 25.87
N THR A 833 15.44 6.34 25.60
CA THR A 833 15.60 7.23 24.43
C THR A 833 15.72 6.42 23.14
N PHE A 834 15.57 7.10 22.01
CA PHE A 834 15.59 6.46 20.70
C PHE A 834 16.66 7.09 19.81
N GLU A 835 17.37 6.26 19.06
CA GLU A 835 18.38 6.67 18.10
C GLU A 835 18.10 6.07 16.72
N VAL A 836 18.53 6.77 15.68
CA VAL A 836 18.35 6.43 14.27
C VAL A 836 19.71 6.08 13.67
N LYS A 837 19.78 4.95 12.97
CA LYS A 837 20.93 4.54 12.17
C LYS A 837 20.50 4.36 10.72
N VAL A 838 21.35 4.79 9.78
CA VAL A 838 21.02 4.74 8.36
C VAL A 838 22.13 4.01 7.60
N TYR A 839 21.74 3.08 6.74
CA TYR A 839 22.66 2.32 5.91
C TYR A 839 22.25 2.36 4.44
N LEU A 840 23.24 2.32 3.54
CA LEU A 840 23.07 2.25 2.10
C LEU A 840 23.67 0.94 1.58
N ARG A 841 22.91 0.26 0.72
CA ARG A 841 23.43 -0.76 -0.19
C ARG A 841 23.35 -0.21 -1.61
N ASP A 842 24.49 -0.10 -2.28
CA ASP A 842 24.62 0.65 -3.54
C ASP A 842 24.01 -0.04 -4.78
N GLY A 843 23.72 -1.35 -4.71
CA GLY A 843 23.18 -2.08 -5.85
C GLY A 843 23.44 -3.59 -5.75
N PRO A 844 23.27 -4.33 -6.86
CA PRO A 844 23.25 -5.79 -6.83
C PRO A 844 24.65 -6.40 -6.63
N ASN A 845 25.70 -5.66 -7.00
CA ASN A 845 27.10 -6.07 -6.88
C ASN A 845 27.66 -5.92 -5.45
N SER A 846 26.88 -5.38 -4.51
CA SER A 846 27.27 -5.25 -3.10
C SER A 846 26.39 -6.13 -2.23
N THR A 847 26.99 -6.84 -1.28
CA THR A 847 26.29 -7.53 -0.18
C THR A 847 26.35 -6.73 1.13
N VAL A 848 27.09 -5.61 1.14
CA VAL A 848 27.40 -4.84 2.34
C VAL A 848 26.46 -3.64 2.45
N PHE A 849 25.90 -3.46 3.65
CA PHE A 849 25.15 -2.27 4.06
C PHE A 849 26.12 -1.27 4.69
N LYS A 850 26.50 -0.24 3.93
CA LYS A 850 27.43 0.80 4.35
C LYS A 850 26.74 1.76 5.29
N SER A 851 27.32 1.95 6.48
CA SER A 851 26.95 3.01 7.41
C SER A 851 27.05 4.37 6.76
N LEU A 852 26.01 5.19 6.86
CA LEU A 852 26.02 6.56 6.36
C LEU A 852 26.33 7.55 7.48
N GLN A 853 27.27 8.45 7.22
CA GLN A 853 27.49 9.61 8.08
C GLN A 853 26.48 10.71 7.74
N ILE A 854 25.56 10.97 8.67
CA ILE A 854 24.47 11.93 8.46
C ILE A 854 24.91 13.31 8.95
N SER A 855 24.77 14.33 8.11
CA SER A 855 25.12 15.70 8.46
C SER A 855 24.31 16.18 9.68
N GLY A 856 25.01 16.63 10.72
CA GLY A 856 24.40 17.06 11.99
C GLY A 856 24.11 15.93 12.99
N CYS A 857 24.58 14.71 12.72
CA CYS A 857 24.48 13.56 13.63
C CYS A 857 25.89 13.05 14.05
N PRO A 858 26.00 12.34 15.20
CA PRO A 858 27.23 11.66 15.58
C PRO A 858 27.65 10.58 14.58
N GLU A 859 28.94 10.22 14.58
CA GLU A 859 29.44 9.07 13.84
C GLU A 859 29.01 7.73 14.47
N LEU A 860 28.80 6.74 13.62
CA LEU A 860 28.54 5.36 14.05
C LEU A 860 29.77 4.81 14.80
N PRO A 861 29.60 4.00 15.87
CA PRO A 861 28.40 3.22 16.21
C PRO A 861 27.31 3.97 17.01
N SER A 862 27.56 5.21 17.44
CA SER A 862 26.56 6.04 18.12
C SER A 862 25.48 6.48 17.13
N GLY A 863 24.23 6.11 17.36
CA GLY A 863 23.12 6.53 16.50
C GLY A 863 22.75 8.01 16.70
N CYS A 864 22.01 8.57 15.75
CA CYS A 864 21.51 9.94 15.86
C CYS A 864 20.25 9.96 16.74
N GLU A 865 20.22 10.71 17.85
CA GLU A 865 19.00 10.80 18.66
C GLU A 865 17.81 11.21 17.78
N LEU A 866 16.65 10.58 17.94
CA LEU A 866 15.48 10.81 17.08
C LEU A 866 15.06 12.30 17.06
N SER A 867 15.22 13.01 18.18
CA SER A 867 14.99 14.46 18.28
C SER A 867 15.97 15.27 17.42
N THR A 868 17.26 14.93 17.45
CA THR A 868 18.30 15.54 16.61
C THR A 868 18.07 15.22 15.13
N PHE A 869 17.76 13.97 14.81
CA PHE A 869 17.45 13.53 13.44
C PHE A 869 16.23 14.25 12.85
N GLU A 870 15.20 14.51 13.67
CA GLU A 870 14.06 15.32 13.26
C GLU A 870 14.43 16.80 13.14
N SER A 871 15.12 17.36 14.14
CA SER A 871 15.51 18.77 14.17
C SER A 871 16.35 19.16 12.96
N ARG A 872 17.37 18.36 12.59
CA ARG A 872 18.17 18.59 11.37
C ARG A 872 17.35 18.45 10.09
N SER A 873 16.27 17.68 10.11
CA SER A 873 15.38 17.44 8.96
C SER A 873 14.28 18.49 8.81
N SER A 874 14.00 19.27 9.87
CA SER A 874 12.87 20.19 9.97
C SER A 874 12.69 21.11 8.76
N LYS A 875 13.77 21.67 8.22
CA LYS A 875 13.73 22.54 7.03
C LYS A 875 13.19 21.87 5.76
N TYR A 876 13.20 20.55 5.70
CA TYR A 876 12.64 19.77 4.59
C TYR A 876 11.22 19.28 4.85
N LEU A 877 10.70 19.34 6.08
CA LEU A 877 9.39 18.78 6.43
C LEU A 877 8.24 19.65 5.91
N VAL A 878 7.38 19.06 5.09
CA VAL A 878 6.24 19.75 4.45
C VAL A 878 4.95 19.46 5.24
N HIS A 879 4.19 20.51 5.57
CA HIS A 879 2.92 20.38 6.29
C HIS A 879 1.71 20.38 5.35
N ASP A 880 1.66 21.33 4.41
CA ASP A 880 0.66 21.37 3.35
C ASP A 880 1.34 21.48 1.99
N TRP A 881 1.61 20.32 1.39
CA TRP A 881 2.29 20.24 0.11
C TRP A 881 1.49 20.89 -1.02
N LYS A 882 0.15 20.83 -0.97
CA LYS A 882 -0.70 21.42 -2.01
C LYS A 882 -0.63 22.94 -1.94
N ALA A 883 -0.69 23.52 -0.74
CA ALA A 883 -0.50 24.95 -0.55
C ALA A 883 0.91 25.39 -1.00
N GLU A 884 1.97 24.74 -0.51
CA GLU A 884 3.36 25.10 -0.88
C GLU A 884 3.65 24.93 -2.40
N CYS A 885 2.93 24.04 -3.09
CA CYS A 885 3.04 23.88 -4.55
C CYS A 885 2.10 24.79 -5.37
N THR A 886 1.15 25.50 -4.74
CA THR A 886 0.21 26.43 -5.41
C THR A 886 0.51 27.90 -5.11
N GLU A 887 1.14 28.23 -3.97
CA GLU A 887 1.43 29.60 -3.53
C GLU A 887 2.40 30.39 -4.43
N GLY A 888 2.92 29.81 -5.52
CA GLY A 888 3.72 30.51 -6.52
C GLY A 888 3.04 30.78 -7.86
N SER A 889 1.79 30.34 -8.09
CA SER A 889 1.13 30.48 -9.40
C SER A 889 0.26 31.73 -9.56
N SER A 890 0.16 32.59 -8.54
CA SER A 890 -0.71 33.78 -8.56
C SER A 890 -0.03 35.06 -9.07
N SER A 891 1.27 35.06 -9.39
CA SER A 891 2.01 36.30 -9.69
C SER A 891 2.50 36.50 -11.12
N SER A 892 2.14 35.67 -12.11
CA SER A 892 2.58 35.92 -13.50
C SER A 892 1.61 35.63 -14.65
N PHE A 893 0.36 35.21 -14.39
CA PHE A 893 -0.59 34.91 -15.48
C PHE A 893 -1.94 35.65 -15.44
N ARG A 894 -2.09 36.65 -14.56
CA ARG A 894 -3.32 37.50 -14.50
C ARG A 894 -3.11 38.98 -14.77
N SER A 895 -1.87 39.45 -14.98
CA SER A 895 -1.59 40.87 -15.21
C SER A 895 -1.49 41.27 -16.68
N SER A 896 -1.32 40.34 -17.64
CA SER A 896 -1.21 40.69 -19.06
C SER A 896 -2.55 40.81 -19.79
N SER A 897 -3.60 40.09 -19.34
CA SER A 897 -4.94 40.21 -19.92
C SER A 897 -5.73 41.39 -19.35
N ILE A 898 -5.61 41.69 -18.05
CA ILE A 898 -6.34 42.81 -17.43
C ILE A 898 -5.74 44.16 -17.87
N LEU A 899 -4.43 44.24 -18.13
CA LEU A 899 -3.79 45.48 -18.62
C LEU A 899 -4.15 45.76 -20.10
N ALA A 900 -4.29 44.74 -20.93
CA ALA A 900 -4.72 44.90 -22.33
C ALA A 900 -6.18 45.37 -22.45
N TRP A 901 -7.07 44.87 -21.59
CA TRP A 901 -8.47 45.29 -21.55
C TRP A 901 -8.66 46.69 -20.94
N THR A 902 -7.83 47.08 -19.97
CA THR A 902 -7.90 48.43 -19.38
C THR A 902 -7.31 49.50 -20.31
N ILE A 903 -6.27 49.20 -21.08
CA ILE A 903 -5.73 50.12 -22.09
C ILE A 903 -6.71 50.28 -23.27
N ALA A 904 -7.37 49.21 -23.71
CA ALA A 904 -8.39 49.28 -24.76
C ALA A 904 -9.65 50.04 -24.30
N PHE A 905 -10.06 49.90 -23.05
CA PHE A 905 -11.22 50.60 -22.48
C PHE A 905 -10.93 52.10 -22.23
N LEU A 906 -9.70 52.45 -21.82
CA LEU A 906 -9.27 53.84 -21.67
C LEU A 906 -9.08 54.55 -23.03
N ALA A 907 -8.61 53.84 -24.07
CA ALA A 907 -8.54 54.37 -25.43
C ALA A 907 -9.94 54.62 -26.05
N TRP A 908 -10.94 53.84 -25.66
CA TRP A 908 -12.33 54.04 -26.08
C TRP A 908 -13.00 55.23 -25.36
N ILE A 909 -12.67 55.47 -24.09
CA ILE A 909 -13.22 56.60 -23.31
C ILE A 909 -12.59 57.94 -23.71
N VAL A 910 -11.33 57.97 -24.15
CA VAL A 910 -10.66 59.22 -24.58
C VAL A 910 -10.98 59.58 -26.05
N GLY A 911 -11.53 58.65 -26.84
CA GLY A 911 -11.88 58.86 -28.25
C GLY A 911 -13.30 59.36 -28.54
N VAL A 912 -14.11 59.71 -27.53
CA VAL A 912 -15.52 60.16 -27.71
C VAL A 912 -15.75 61.59 -27.18
N SER A 913 -14.70 62.38 -27.00
CA SER A 913 -14.83 63.81 -26.73
C SER A 913 -13.77 64.63 -27.45
N SER A 914 -13.89 64.66 -28.77
CA SER A 914 -13.53 65.78 -29.67
C SER A 914 -14.11 65.51 -31.05
#